data_AF-A0A7I4EM34-F1
#
_entry.id   AF-A0A7I4EM34-F1
#
_cell.length_a   1.000
_cell.length_b   1.000
_cell.length_c   1.000
_cell.angle_alpha   90.00
_cell.angle_beta   90.00
_cell.angle_gamma   90.00
#
_symmetry.space_group_name_H-M   'P 1'
#
loop_
_entity.id
_entity.type
_entity.pdbx_description
1 polymer ?
#
loop_
_entity_poly.entity_id
_entity_poly.type
_entity_poly.pdbx_seq_one_letter_code
_entity_poly.pdbx_strand_id
1 'polypeptide(L)'
;MQWSRMQVSGAVKLLSESVVSFGAQFSSSELELISDDFVMENSTLLVYGALRLTANTLSLRKSMIDIVASSDEMLVAASAVEASNLAYIRGGSTIRSNANLGVHGQGLLQLQGPGDSIMAQRLFVSLFFNVIIGPGATLRAPLDTNSPIQDQITNMYCKKSFCPTEVLSPSEDCTLNVSSPFTLQICRVEDVDIFGVISGTVVHIQRARNVTVNREGVLSASGLGCVEGLGVGNATDKGAGGGGGHGGKGGAGVRDGITSNGGDSYGSDELPCELGSGGGNPGTGNSTAGGGLIVVGSMEHPVTVLDVYGVVAADGASSTSNDPVRVEVAGSGGGSGGSLLLFLQTITLGNGSRLSTVGGKGSAVGGGGGAGGRVHLHWAHIPIGEDYVPIATIAEGRVDTSGGAGSNDGLKGDHGKVSGKQCPRGLYGLYCVECPVGTYKNVTGSSRELCRECPPLPHRAKHVYVRGGVSESTCPYQCISEKYRMPHCHTMLEELIYTLGGPYLFALFLTSVMIILALMLSVARMKLVGNDDYSRTTATPRGLHVEQSFPFLESLNEVLETTRVEESQCHIHRIYFMGSNSFNEPWHLPHSPPDQIVDFVYEDAFNRFVEEVNGLAAYQWWEGSVHSILTLVAYPFAWSWQQWRRWEKLQRLQEFVHSEYDHACLRSCRSRALYEGLKVSAGPDLVLAYIDVFLGGDEKRLPTSLHERMPMSIIFGGNGSYLSAYNFHSDNLLTNLMSQAVPATMWYRLVAGLNAQLRTVRKGSLRSTLLPVISWLESHANPWLYEHGLRIDLAWCQATVSGYYQLGLLLNEADDIPQCFQSATLLNMPPRSPASLSTGSFGSVEEGTLRRPQSWHLSPSYSSLGSRRRIGGATLDAVSVKTLEDGHFPAFPLSFLLRNTRPVGQQASVGLAISLLILVDLSLTLLMLLQFHSVGIEAVLLIVLFLPLSSVLPCAAGLNALFSHGSKRSAGLARVYALWNVSSIVNVLVALTIGFLHYDMGVALHANHIHPRFIKSEEDTWWVLPALLLLVKCVQARTIDLHVANLEIQDRSLYASDPFKFWEP
;
A
#
# COMPACT_ATOMS: atom_id res chain seq x y z
N MET A 1 59.99 -33.19 -66.79
CA MET A 1 60.81 -32.30 -65.94
C MET A 1 60.40 -32.57 -64.51
N GLN A 2 61.35 -32.78 -63.58
CA GLN A 2 61.04 -33.14 -62.18
C GLN A 2 60.58 -31.95 -61.33
N TRP A 3 60.82 -30.71 -61.79
CA TRP A 3 60.32 -29.48 -61.18
C TRP A 3 60.12 -28.44 -62.28
N SER A 4 58.96 -27.78 -62.31
CA SER A 4 58.67 -26.68 -63.25
C SER A 4 58.23 -25.44 -62.48
N ARG A 5 58.96 -24.34 -62.67
CA ARG A 5 58.62 -23.02 -62.11
C ARG A 5 58.25 -22.06 -63.22
N MET A 6 57.10 -21.40 -63.09
CA MET A 6 56.63 -20.34 -63.97
C MET A 6 56.36 -19.09 -63.13
N GLN A 7 57.16 -18.05 -63.37
CA GLN A 7 57.06 -16.77 -62.67
C GLN A 7 56.75 -15.67 -63.70
N VAL A 8 55.63 -14.99 -63.52
CA VAL A 8 55.14 -13.94 -64.42
C VAL A 8 54.91 -12.67 -63.62
N SER A 9 55.61 -11.59 -63.96
CA SER A 9 55.29 -10.25 -63.45
C SER A 9 54.06 -9.74 -64.18
N GLY A 10 52.91 -9.64 -63.51
CA GLY A 10 51.60 -9.33 -64.10
C GLY A 10 50.59 -10.49 -64.02
N ALA A 11 49.76 -10.63 -65.04
CA ALA A 11 48.59 -11.52 -65.01
C ALA A 11 48.79 -12.81 -65.84
N VAL A 12 48.54 -13.97 -65.23
CA VAL A 12 48.35 -15.25 -65.93
C VAL A 12 46.86 -15.44 -66.20
N LYS A 13 46.48 -15.51 -67.48
CA LYS A 13 45.09 -15.63 -67.91
C LYS A 13 44.90 -16.89 -68.75
N LEU A 14 44.06 -17.82 -68.27
CA LEU A 14 43.59 -18.98 -69.02
C LEU A 14 42.14 -18.71 -69.46
N LEU A 15 41.93 -18.62 -70.78
CA LEU A 15 40.66 -18.21 -71.38
C LEU A 15 40.25 -19.21 -72.46
N SER A 16 38.97 -19.24 -72.80
CA SER A 16 38.43 -19.91 -74.00
C SER A 16 38.61 -21.43 -74.05
N GLU A 17 38.16 -22.17 -73.03
CA GLU A 17 38.17 -23.65 -73.02
C GLU A 17 39.57 -24.25 -73.11
N SER A 18 40.57 -23.49 -72.63
CA SER A 18 41.95 -23.95 -72.58
C SER A 18 42.11 -25.05 -71.53
N VAL A 19 42.81 -26.12 -71.91
CA VAL A 19 43.21 -27.20 -71.00
C VAL A 19 44.73 -27.19 -70.91
N VAL A 20 45.24 -26.90 -69.72
CA VAL A 20 46.68 -26.89 -69.44
C VAL A 20 47.00 -28.05 -68.52
N SER A 21 47.88 -28.95 -68.95
CA SER A 21 48.26 -30.14 -68.19
C SER A 21 49.75 -30.13 -67.86
N PHE A 22 50.10 -30.29 -66.59
CA PHE A 22 51.47 -30.38 -66.10
C PHE A 22 51.71 -31.72 -65.39
N GLY A 23 52.91 -32.30 -65.53
CA GLY A 23 53.30 -33.51 -64.81
C GLY A 23 52.78 -34.84 -65.38
N ALA A 24 52.11 -34.86 -66.55
CA ALA A 24 51.45 -36.06 -67.09
C ALA A 24 52.35 -37.30 -67.28
N GLN A 25 53.68 -37.14 -67.34
CA GLN A 25 54.66 -38.23 -67.43
C GLN A 25 55.44 -38.52 -66.13
N PHE A 26 55.38 -37.62 -65.14
CA PHE A 26 56.14 -37.72 -63.89
C PHE A 26 55.24 -37.32 -62.73
N SER A 27 54.74 -38.30 -62.00
CA SER A 27 53.73 -38.10 -60.95
C SER A 27 54.28 -37.48 -59.66
N SER A 28 55.61 -37.31 -59.56
CA SER A 28 56.31 -36.67 -58.44
C SER A 28 56.76 -35.23 -58.73
N SER A 29 56.28 -34.62 -59.82
CA SER A 29 56.68 -33.25 -60.19
C SER A 29 55.98 -32.18 -59.35
N GLU A 30 56.73 -31.17 -58.90
CA GLU A 30 56.17 -29.96 -58.30
C GLU A 30 56.03 -28.86 -59.38
N LEU A 31 54.87 -28.20 -59.41
CA LEU A 31 54.61 -27.03 -60.25
C LEU A 31 54.52 -25.78 -59.37
N GLU A 32 55.50 -24.88 -59.52
CA GLU A 32 55.49 -23.58 -58.85
C GLU A 32 55.00 -22.49 -59.83
N LEU A 33 53.85 -21.89 -59.55
CA LEU A 33 53.23 -20.83 -60.34
C LEU A 33 53.17 -19.55 -59.53
N ILE A 34 53.86 -18.50 -59.98
CA ILE A 34 53.95 -17.21 -59.29
C ILE A 34 53.47 -16.12 -60.25
N SER A 35 52.42 -15.39 -59.85
CA SER A 35 51.87 -14.27 -60.65
C SER A 35 51.28 -13.18 -59.75
N ASP A 36 51.05 -11.97 -60.28
CA ASP A 36 50.28 -10.97 -59.53
C ASP A 36 48.78 -11.30 -59.60
N ASP A 37 48.26 -11.51 -60.81
CA ASP A 37 46.85 -11.87 -61.02
C ASP A 37 46.73 -13.22 -61.72
N PHE A 38 46.03 -14.18 -61.12
CA PHE A 38 45.74 -15.47 -61.72
C PHE A 38 44.24 -15.59 -62.04
N VAL A 39 43.92 -15.59 -63.34
CA VAL A 39 42.53 -15.57 -63.82
C VAL A 39 42.27 -16.76 -64.73
N MET A 40 41.24 -17.56 -64.40
CA MET A 40 40.77 -18.65 -65.26
C MET A 40 39.30 -18.46 -65.61
N GLU A 41 38.96 -18.41 -66.90
CA GLU A 41 37.58 -18.38 -67.38
C GLU A 41 37.32 -19.54 -68.34
N ASN A 42 36.30 -20.34 -68.01
CA ASN A 42 35.88 -21.53 -68.75
C ASN A 42 37.08 -22.40 -69.16
N SER A 43 37.99 -22.72 -68.23
CA SER A 43 39.27 -23.41 -68.52
C SER A 43 39.62 -24.44 -67.45
N THR A 44 40.49 -25.39 -67.80
CA THR A 44 40.90 -26.49 -66.90
C THR A 44 42.42 -26.53 -66.74
N LEU A 45 42.89 -26.55 -65.48
CA LEU A 45 44.28 -26.76 -65.11
C LEU A 45 44.43 -28.13 -64.45
N LEU A 46 45.12 -29.05 -65.11
CA LEU A 46 45.42 -30.39 -64.60
C LEU A 46 46.88 -30.45 -64.13
N VAL A 47 47.11 -30.82 -62.87
CA VAL A 47 48.44 -30.93 -62.28
C VAL A 47 48.63 -32.33 -61.71
N TYR A 48 49.56 -33.10 -62.28
CA TYR A 48 49.99 -34.38 -61.72
C TYR A 48 51.20 -34.14 -60.80
N GLY A 49 51.07 -34.44 -59.51
CA GLY A 49 52.05 -34.13 -58.47
C GLY A 49 51.57 -33.04 -57.51
N ALA A 50 52.44 -32.09 -57.17
CA ALA A 50 52.13 -31.00 -56.22
C ALA A 50 52.03 -29.64 -56.91
N LEU A 51 51.05 -28.82 -56.51
CA LEU A 51 50.88 -27.45 -56.98
C LEU A 51 51.25 -26.44 -55.89
N ARG A 52 52.14 -25.51 -56.22
CA ARG A 52 52.40 -24.31 -55.42
C ARG A 52 52.03 -23.07 -56.23
N LEU A 53 50.81 -22.59 -56.06
CA LEU A 53 50.29 -21.40 -56.73
C LEU A 53 50.36 -20.21 -55.77
N THR A 54 51.06 -19.15 -56.15
CA THR A 54 51.06 -17.87 -55.42
C THR A 54 50.56 -16.75 -56.33
N ALA A 55 49.50 -16.08 -55.90
CA ALA A 55 48.89 -14.97 -56.60
C ALA A 55 48.47 -13.87 -55.62
N ASN A 56 48.49 -12.60 -56.05
CA ASN A 56 47.86 -11.53 -55.28
C ASN A 56 46.33 -11.62 -55.39
N THR A 57 45.83 -11.85 -56.60
CA THR A 57 44.41 -12.14 -56.85
C THR A 57 44.22 -13.47 -57.58
N LEU A 58 43.31 -14.31 -57.07
CA LEU A 58 42.89 -15.58 -57.67
C LEU A 58 41.42 -15.48 -58.08
N SER A 59 41.13 -15.60 -59.37
CA SER A 59 39.76 -15.48 -59.91
C SER A 59 39.42 -16.65 -60.83
N LEU A 60 38.49 -17.50 -60.39
CA LEU A 60 38.00 -18.66 -61.14
C LEU A 60 36.55 -18.44 -61.56
N ARG A 61 36.26 -18.57 -62.86
CA ARG A 61 34.91 -18.50 -63.42
C ARG A 61 34.62 -19.67 -64.36
N LYS A 62 33.65 -20.52 -64.02
CA LYS A 62 33.35 -21.76 -64.77
C LYS A 62 34.60 -22.61 -65.03
N SER A 63 35.57 -22.61 -64.10
CA SER A 63 36.90 -23.18 -64.31
C SER A 63 37.24 -24.25 -63.29
N MET A 64 38.11 -25.19 -63.66
CA MET A 64 38.52 -26.31 -62.81
C MET A 64 40.04 -26.35 -62.62
N ILE A 65 40.50 -26.42 -61.38
CA ILE A 65 41.87 -26.80 -61.01
C ILE A 65 41.80 -28.20 -60.41
N ASP A 66 42.46 -29.17 -61.03
CA ASP A 66 42.47 -30.56 -60.60
C ASP A 66 43.91 -31.02 -60.33
N ILE A 67 44.17 -31.42 -59.09
CA ILE A 67 45.50 -31.80 -58.60
C ILE A 67 45.45 -33.29 -58.25
N VAL A 68 46.30 -34.07 -58.92
CA VAL A 68 46.32 -35.52 -58.82
C VAL A 68 47.72 -35.96 -58.38
N ALA A 69 47.87 -36.28 -57.10
CA ALA A 69 49.04 -36.93 -56.55
C ALA A 69 49.05 -38.43 -56.89
N SER A 70 50.25 -39.01 -56.98
CA SER A 70 50.46 -40.45 -57.14
C SER A 70 50.02 -41.23 -55.90
N SER A 71 49.59 -42.48 -56.06
CA SER A 71 49.16 -43.35 -54.96
C SER A 71 50.18 -43.46 -53.82
N ASP A 72 51.46 -43.46 -54.16
CA ASP A 72 52.57 -43.64 -53.21
C ASP A 72 52.90 -42.35 -52.45
N GLU A 73 52.56 -41.18 -53.03
CA GLU A 73 52.84 -39.86 -52.45
C GLU A 73 51.61 -39.20 -51.85
N MET A 74 50.40 -39.76 -51.96
CA MET A 74 49.16 -39.18 -51.39
C MET A 74 49.30 -38.77 -49.91
N LEU A 75 50.07 -39.53 -49.13
CA LEU A 75 50.29 -39.28 -47.70
C LEU A 75 51.24 -38.09 -47.42
N VAL A 76 52.10 -37.71 -48.36
CA VAL A 76 53.16 -36.70 -48.17
C VAL A 76 52.95 -35.48 -49.06
N ALA A 77 52.32 -35.66 -50.22
CA ALA A 77 52.06 -34.60 -51.19
C ALA A 77 51.16 -33.52 -50.58
N ALA A 78 51.68 -32.29 -50.60
CA ALA A 78 50.99 -31.10 -50.14
C ALA A 78 51.02 -30.06 -51.26
N SER A 79 49.85 -29.60 -51.66
CA SER A 79 49.69 -28.48 -52.58
C SER A 79 49.27 -27.24 -51.81
N ALA A 80 49.76 -26.08 -52.22
CA ALA A 80 49.46 -24.80 -51.60
C ALA A 80 48.96 -23.81 -52.66
N VAL A 81 47.83 -23.19 -52.37
CA VAL A 81 47.25 -22.09 -53.15
C VAL A 81 47.23 -20.87 -52.25
N GLU A 82 48.10 -19.91 -52.52
CA GLU A 82 48.23 -18.66 -51.79
C GLU A 82 47.64 -17.51 -52.61
N ALA A 83 46.63 -16.85 -52.06
CA ALA A 83 45.98 -15.67 -52.61
C ALA A 83 46.15 -14.49 -51.64
N SER A 84 47.15 -13.63 -51.85
CA SER A 84 47.52 -12.61 -50.86
C SER A 84 46.39 -11.63 -50.53
N ASN A 85 45.58 -11.22 -51.51
CA ASN A 85 44.51 -10.23 -51.30
C ASN A 85 43.11 -10.82 -51.52
N LEU A 86 42.81 -11.39 -52.69
CA LEU A 86 41.44 -11.79 -53.05
C LEU A 86 41.42 -13.17 -53.73
N ALA A 87 40.58 -14.08 -53.24
CA ALA A 87 40.26 -15.35 -53.87
C ALA A 87 38.77 -15.45 -54.16
N TYR A 88 38.40 -15.30 -55.44
CA TYR A 88 37.02 -15.40 -55.93
C TYR A 88 36.82 -16.67 -56.75
N ILE A 89 35.92 -17.53 -56.28
CA ILE A 89 35.50 -18.75 -56.99
C ILE A 89 34.03 -18.57 -57.34
N ARG A 90 33.71 -18.51 -58.65
CA ARG A 90 32.35 -18.26 -59.12
C ARG A 90 31.93 -19.09 -60.32
N GLY A 91 30.61 -19.26 -60.47
CA GLY A 91 30.01 -19.83 -61.68
C GLY A 91 30.25 -21.33 -61.84
N GLY A 92 30.30 -22.10 -60.74
CA GLY A 92 30.51 -23.54 -60.75
C GLY A 92 31.99 -23.92 -60.83
N SER A 93 32.88 -23.07 -60.32
CA SER A 93 34.33 -23.31 -60.39
C SER A 93 34.81 -24.21 -59.27
N THR A 94 35.76 -25.11 -59.56
CA THR A 94 36.18 -26.14 -58.60
C THR A 94 37.69 -26.22 -58.45
N ILE A 95 38.19 -26.24 -57.22
CA ILE A 95 39.57 -26.64 -56.90
C ILE A 95 39.50 -28.02 -56.24
N ARG A 96 40.13 -29.02 -56.84
CA ARG A 96 40.09 -30.41 -56.39
C ARG A 96 41.50 -30.97 -56.18
N SER A 97 41.71 -31.68 -55.08
CA SER A 97 42.96 -32.40 -54.79
C SER A 97 42.70 -33.76 -54.16
N ASN A 98 43.29 -34.84 -54.68
CA ASN A 98 43.22 -36.16 -54.05
C ASN A 98 44.21 -36.34 -52.86
N ALA A 99 44.99 -35.31 -52.53
CA ALA A 99 45.96 -35.29 -51.43
C ALA A 99 45.70 -34.09 -50.49
N ASN A 100 46.73 -33.59 -49.81
CA ASN A 100 46.62 -32.44 -48.91
C ASN A 100 46.61 -31.12 -49.72
N LEU A 101 45.68 -30.22 -49.41
CA LEU A 101 45.56 -28.90 -50.02
C LEU A 101 45.51 -27.80 -48.95
N GLY A 102 46.45 -26.87 -49.02
CA GLY A 102 46.45 -25.62 -48.27
C GLY A 102 45.94 -24.49 -49.14
N VAL A 103 45.01 -23.70 -48.61
CA VAL A 103 44.54 -22.45 -49.20
C VAL A 103 44.85 -21.34 -48.21
N HIS A 104 45.76 -20.46 -48.57
CA HIS A 104 46.28 -19.40 -47.73
C HIS A 104 45.97 -18.04 -48.34
N GLY A 105 45.78 -17.01 -47.54
CA GLY A 105 45.64 -15.64 -48.03
C GLY A 105 45.55 -14.63 -46.91
N GLN A 106 45.61 -13.32 -47.17
CA GLN A 106 45.51 -12.29 -46.11
C GLN A 106 44.24 -11.44 -46.20
N GLY A 107 43.48 -11.52 -47.30
CA GLY A 107 42.23 -10.78 -47.49
C GLY A 107 41.00 -11.67 -47.48
N LEU A 108 40.25 -11.70 -48.59
CA LEU A 108 38.94 -12.36 -48.68
C LEU A 108 39.00 -13.66 -49.50
N LEU A 109 38.49 -14.76 -48.93
CA LEU A 109 38.13 -15.97 -49.67
C LEU A 109 36.60 -16.01 -49.83
N GLN A 110 36.11 -15.97 -51.06
CA GLN A 110 34.69 -16.00 -51.35
C GLN A 110 34.33 -17.03 -52.44
N LEU A 111 33.49 -17.99 -52.07
CA LEU A 111 32.79 -18.86 -53.01
C LEU A 111 31.41 -18.25 -53.26
N GLN A 112 31.10 -17.87 -54.51
CA GLN A 112 29.99 -16.96 -54.77
C GLN A 112 28.62 -17.65 -54.88
N GLY A 113 28.55 -18.88 -55.41
CA GLY A 113 27.26 -19.52 -55.70
C GLY A 113 27.29 -21.03 -55.91
N PRO A 114 26.17 -21.60 -56.40
CA PRO A 114 25.99 -23.04 -56.47
C PRO A 114 26.97 -23.71 -57.42
N GLY A 115 27.55 -24.83 -56.97
CA GLY A 115 28.55 -25.59 -57.72
C GLY A 115 29.98 -25.08 -57.55
N ASP A 116 30.20 -23.93 -56.89
CA ASP A 116 31.55 -23.51 -56.51
C ASP A 116 32.05 -24.42 -55.38
N SER A 117 33.27 -24.95 -55.51
CA SER A 117 33.79 -25.87 -54.51
C SER A 117 35.30 -25.88 -54.35
N ILE A 118 35.75 -26.07 -53.12
CA ILE A 118 37.13 -26.47 -52.81
C ILE A 118 37.05 -27.82 -52.12
N MET A 119 37.63 -28.84 -52.75
CA MET A 119 37.58 -30.21 -52.27
C MET A 119 38.99 -30.79 -52.19
N ALA A 120 39.32 -31.40 -51.05
CA ALA A 120 40.59 -32.08 -50.90
C ALA A 120 40.48 -33.30 -49.99
N GLN A 121 41.46 -34.21 -50.03
CA GLN A 121 41.51 -35.29 -49.04
C GLN A 121 41.76 -34.76 -47.63
N ARG A 122 42.62 -33.74 -47.51
CA ARG A 122 42.68 -32.84 -46.34
C ARG A 122 42.76 -31.41 -46.81
N LEU A 123 41.96 -30.54 -46.20
CA LEU A 123 41.83 -29.14 -46.58
C LEU A 123 42.22 -28.23 -45.40
N PHE A 124 43.20 -27.37 -45.62
CA PHE A 124 43.64 -26.37 -44.65
C PHE A 124 43.38 -24.98 -45.21
N VAL A 125 42.51 -24.20 -44.58
CA VAL A 125 42.24 -22.80 -44.95
C VAL A 125 42.81 -21.92 -43.84
N SER A 126 43.72 -21.02 -44.18
CA SER A 126 44.30 -20.15 -43.14
C SER A 126 44.68 -18.75 -43.60
N LEU A 127 44.85 -17.87 -42.59
CA LEU A 127 45.34 -16.49 -42.69
C LEU A 127 44.37 -15.46 -43.29
N PHE A 128 43.25 -15.88 -43.87
CA PHE A 128 42.27 -14.96 -44.47
C PHE A 128 41.64 -14.06 -43.42
N PHE A 129 41.38 -12.79 -43.76
CA PHE A 129 40.59 -11.90 -42.92
C PHE A 129 39.14 -12.41 -42.84
N ASN A 130 38.51 -12.65 -44.00
CA ASN A 130 37.14 -13.15 -44.11
C ASN A 130 37.07 -14.40 -45.00
N VAL A 131 36.29 -15.39 -44.57
CA VAL A 131 35.95 -16.57 -45.37
C VAL A 131 34.44 -16.64 -45.54
N ILE A 132 33.96 -16.46 -46.78
CA ILE A 132 32.53 -16.46 -47.11
C ILE A 132 32.24 -17.63 -48.04
N ILE A 133 31.40 -18.56 -47.58
CA ILE A 133 30.92 -19.68 -48.38
C ILE A 133 29.49 -19.38 -48.78
N GLY A 134 29.30 -18.94 -50.03
CA GLY A 134 28.00 -18.56 -50.57
C GLY A 134 27.00 -19.72 -50.64
N PRO A 135 25.70 -19.42 -50.82
CA PRO A 135 24.65 -20.43 -50.86
C PRO A 135 24.88 -21.43 -52.00
N GLY A 136 24.81 -22.73 -51.67
CA GLY A 136 25.08 -23.82 -52.62
C GLY A 136 26.56 -24.08 -52.95
N ALA A 137 27.49 -23.27 -52.42
CA ALA A 137 28.92 -23.54 -52.51
C ALA A 137 29.37 -24.58 -51.46
N THR A 138 30.48 -25.27 -51.71
CA THR A 138 30.94 -26.38 -50.85
C THR A 138 32.43 -26.33 -50.53
N LEU A 139 32.76 -26.42 -49.24
CA LEU A 139 34.10 -26.80 -48.77
C LEU A 139 34.03 -28.22 -48.26
N ARG A 140 34.80 -29.13 -48.86
CA ARG A 140 34.68 -30.56 -48.55
C ARG A 140 36.03 -31.22 -48.33
N ALA A 141 36.13 -31.93 -47.22
CA ALA A 141 37.12 -32.98 -47.00
C ALA A 141 36.46 -34.14 -46.23
N PRO A 142 36.88 -35.40 -46.37
CA PRO A 142 37.73 -35.90 -47.45
C PRO A 142 37.07 -35.80 -48.84
N LEU A 143 37.89 -35.88 -49.89
CA LEU A 143 37.43 -35.96 -51.27
C LEU A 143 36.76 -37.33 -51.50
N ASP A 144 37.50 -38.40 -51.22
CA ASP A 144 37.04 -39.79 -51.32
C ASP A 144 37.07 -40.47 -49.95
N THR A 145 36.03 -41.26 -49.66
CA THR A 145 35.91 -42.01 -48.40
C THR A 145 36.81 -43.24 -48.34
N ASN A 146 37.32 -43.70 -49.50
CA ASN A 146 38.19 -44.87 -49.63
C ASN A 146 39.58 -44.40 -50.07
N SER A 147 40.42 -43.98 -49.13
CA SER A 147 41.77 -43.47 -49.40
C SER A 147 42.76 -43.88 -48.30
N PRO A 148 44.07 -43.95 -48.59
CA PRO A 148 45.09 -44.29 -47.58
C PRO A 148 45.16 -43.27 -46.44
N ILE A 149 44.84 -42.01 -46.71
CA ILE A 149 44.75 -40.96 -45.67
C ILE A 149 43.56 -41.24 -44.73
N GLN A 150 42.43 -41.68 -45.28
CA GLN A 150 41.26 -42.03 -44.47
C GLN A 150 41.56 -43.26 -43.60
N ASP A 151 42.27 -44.27 -44.11
CA ASP A 151 42.69 -45.43 -43.32
C ASP A 151 43.56 -45.05 -42.11
N GLN A 152 44.44 -44.05 -42.27
CA GLN A 152 45.22 -43.51 -41.15
C GLN A 152 44.34 -42.84 -40.10
N ILE A 153 43.35 -42.05 -40.51
CA ILE A 153 42.38 -41.39 -39.62
C ILE A 153 41.52 -42.42 -38.89
N THR A 154 41.05 -43.45 -39.60
CA THR A 154 40.29 -44.57 -39.03
C THR A 154 41.13 -45.34 -38.00
N ASN A 155 42.40 -45.63 -38.28
CA ASN A 155 43.29 -46.28 -37.32
C ASN A 155 43.51 -45.44 -36.06
N MET A 156 43.55 -44.11 -36.18
CA MET A 156 43.78 -43.19 -35.07
C MET A 156 42.53 -43.02 -34.18
N TYR A 157 41.35 -42.79 -34.78
CA TYR A 157 40.13 -42.42 -34.06
C TYR A 157 39.15 -43.56 -33.80
N CYS A 158 39.14 -44.61 -34.62
CA CYS A 158 38.10 -45.65 -34.56
C CYS A 158 38.52 -46.88 -33.76
N LYS A 159 39.82 -47.20 -33.73
CA LYS A 159 40.34 -48.41 -33.07
C LYS A 159 40.72 -48.22 -31.60
N LYS A 160 40.96 -46.99 -31.16
CA LYS A 160 41.37 -46.64 -29.79
C LYS A 160 40.58 -45.43 -29.33
N SER A 161 40.19 -45.40 -28.05
CA SER A 161 39.61 -44.19 -27.46
C SER A 161 40.75 -43.22 -27.15
N PHE A 162 41.03 -42.29 -28.05
CA PHE A 162 42.13 -41.35 -27.92
C PHE A 162 41.72 -39.98 -28.47
N CYS A 163 41.95 -38.92 -27.68
CA CYS A 163 41.82 -37.54 -28.12
C CYS A 163 43.23 -36.99 -28.44
N PRO A 164 43.53 -36.63 -29.70
CA PRO A 164 44.79 -35.98 -30.03
C PRO A 164 44.95 -34.64 -29.29
N THR A 165 46.16 -34.37 -28.80
CA THR A 165 46.47 -33.13 -28.07
C THR A 165 46.21 -31.89 -28.92
N GLU A 166 46.39 -31.99 -30.24
CA GLU A 166 46.17 -30.92 -31.21
C GLU A 166 44.70 -30.48 -31.25
N VAL A 167 43.75 -31.34 -30.88
CA VAL A 167 42.32 -31.00 -30.83
C VAL A 167 42.02 -30.04 -29.66
N LEU A 168 42.73 -30.21 -28.53
CA LEU A 168 42.51 -29.43 -27.30
C LEU A 168 43.42 -28.20 -27.22
N SER A 169 44.69 -28.38 -27.58
CA SER A 169 45.77 -27.40 -27.57
C SER A 169 46.51 -27.41 -28.92
N PRO A 170 45.92 -26.79 -29.97
CA PRO A 170 46.50 -26.77 -31.30
C PRO A 170 47.72 -25.82 -31.38
N SER A 171 48.64 -26.09 -32.32
CA SER A 171 49.82 -25.24 -32.56
C SER A 171 49.46 -23.82 -33.00
N GLU A 172 50.24 -22.83 -32.57
CA GLU A 172 50.00 -21.42 -32.94
C GLU A 172 50.22 -21.11 -34.42
N ASP A 173 51.06 -21.89 -35.12
CA ASP A 173 51.63 -21.49 -36.42
C ASP A 173 50.72 -21.72 -37.64
N CYS A 174 49.53 -22.35 -37.51
CA CYS A 174 48.57 -22.60 -38.61
C CYS A 174 49.19 -23.11 -39.94
N THR A 175 50.38 -23.68 -39.88
CA THR A 175 51.10 -24.19 -41.05
C THR A 175 50.45 -25.50 -41.49
N LEU A 176 50.53 -25.79 -42.79
CA LEU A 176 50.04 -27.07 -43.31
C LEU A 176 50.89 -28.19 -42.72
N ASN A 177 50.34 -28.85 -41.70
CA ASN A 177 50.98 -29.99 -41.07
C ASN A 177 50.31 -31.28 -41.55
N VAL A 178 51.05 -32.04 -42.34
CA VAL A 178 50.60 -33.31 -42.93
C VAL A 178 50.36 -34.38 -41.86
N SER A 179 50.94 -34.26 -40.66
CA SER A 179 50.67 -35.17 -39.55
C SER A 179 49.45 -34.78 -38.70
N SER A 180 48.77 -33.68 -39.01
CA SER A 180 47.62 -33.23 -38.23
C SER A 180 46.44 -34.21 -38.33
N PRO A 181 45.62 -34.33 -37.27
CA PRO A 181 44.52 -35.27 -37.23
C PRO A 181 43.24 -34.75 -37.94
N PHE A 182 43.29 -33.53 -38.49
CA PHE A 182 42.13 -32.85 -39.08
C PHE A 182 41.94 -33.21 -40.55
N THR A 183 40.69 -33.38 -40.98
CA THR A 183 40.36 -33.43 -42.42
C THR A 183 40.13 -32.04 -42.98
N LEU A 184 39.54 -31.15 -42.18
CA LEU A 184 39.28 -29.77 -42.56
C LEU A 184 39.65 -28.86 -41.40
N GLN A 185 40.53 -27.89 -41.64
CA GLN A 185 40.94 -26.93 -40.62
C GLN A 185 40.83 -25.50 -41.14
N ILE A 186 40.22 -24.62 -40.34
CA ILE A 186 40.16 -23.18 -40.59
C ILE A 186 40.91 -22.47 -39.46
N CYS A 187 41.96 -21.71 -39.78
CA CYS A 187 42.89 -21.18 -38.78
C CYS A 187 43.28 -19.73 -39.05
N ARG A 188 43.32 -18.89 -38.00
CA ARG A 188 43.62 -17.45 -38.09
C ARG A 188 42.73 -16.75 -39.12
N VAL A 189 41.43 -16.81 -38.88
CA VAL A 189 40.42 -16.05 -39.63
C VAL A 189 39.73 -15.07 -38.68
N GLU A 190 39.33 -13.88 -39.14
CA GLU A 190 38.54 -12.99 -38.30
C GLU A 190 37.07 -13.44 -38.33
N ASP A 191 36.44 -13.40 -39.50
CA ASP A 191 35.04 -13.78 -39.69
C ASP A 191 34.87 -14.96 -40.66
N VAL A 192 34.11 -15.98 -40.22
CA VAL A 192 33.73 -17.15 -41.05
C VAL A 192 32.22 -17.15 -41.25
N ASP A 193 31.77 -16.86 -42.47
CA ASP A 193 30.35 -16.80 -42.83
C ASP A 193 29.96 -17.98 -43.73
N ILE A 194 29.06 -18.82 -43.22
CA ILE A 194 28.64 -20.06 -43.86
C ILE A 194 27.19 -19.91 -44.34
N PHE A 195 27.00 -19.71 -45.64
CA PHE A 195 25.70 -19.80 -46.33
C PHE A 195 25.55 -21.10 -47.11
N GLY A 196 26.66 -21.71 -47.54
CA GLY A 196 26.71 -23.01 -48.20
C GLY A 196 27.06 -24.15 -47.24
N VAL A 197 27.83 -25.15 -47.70
CA VAL A 197 28.14 -26.36 -46.94
C VAL A 197 29.63 -26.48 -46.65
N ILE A 198 29.99 -26.66 -45.38
CA ILE A 198 31.30 -27.18 -44.96
C ILE A 198 31.11 -28.63 -44.52
N SER A 199 31.86 -29.56 -45.10
CA SER A 199 31.79 -30.99 -44.79
C SER A 199 33.17 -31.55 -44.45
N GLY A 200 33.28 -32.29 -43.34
CA GLY A 200 34.52 -32.86 -42.79
C GLY A 200 34.31 -34.12 -41.95
N THR A 201 35.25 -35.07 -41.91
CA THR A 201 35.26 -36.12 -40.86
C THR A 201 35.68 -35.53 -39.52
N VAL A 202 36.77 -34.76 -39.52
CA VAL A 202 37.24 -33.96 -38.39
C VAL A 202 37.37 -32.51 -38.86
N VAL A 203 36.42 -31.67 -38.45
CA VAL A 203 36.41 -30.24 -38.76
C VAL A 203 36.91 -29.45 -37.56
N HIS A 204 37.92 -28.61 -37.74
CA HIS A 204 38.40 -27.72 -36.68
C HIS A 204 38.46 -26.27 -37.15
N ILE A 205 37.60 -25.42 -36.59
CA ILE A 205 37.70 -23.96 -36.73
C ILE A 205 38.54 -23.48 -35.54
N GLN A 206 39.86 -23.48 -35.68
CA GLN A 206 40.80 -23.31 -34.57
C GLN A 206 40.78 -21.92 -33.96
N ARG A 207 40.95 -20.89 -34.79
CA ARG A 207 41.09 -19.49 -34.35
C ARG A 207 40.30 -18.61 -35.28
N ALA A 208 39.06 -18.35 -34.86
CA ALA A 208 38.12 -17.42 -35.48
C ALA A 208 37.61 -16.44 -34.43
N ARG A 209 37.37 -15.17 -34.81
CA ARG A 209 36.73 -14.21 -33.91
C ARG A 209 35.22 -14.47 -33.89
N ASN A 210 34.59 -14.46 -35.06
CA ASN A 210 33.17 -14.75 -35.23
C ASN A 210 32.97 -15.89 -36.22
N VAL A 211 32.04 -16.77 -35.90
CA VAL A 211 31.60 -17.84 -36.80
C VAL A 211 30.09 -17.73 -36.95
N THR A 212 29.61 -17.51 -38.16
CA THR A 212 28.19 -17.41 -38.46
C THR A 212 27.75 -18.54 -39.39
N VAL A 213 26.76 -19.31 -38.94
CA VAL A 213 26.08 -20.32 -39.77
C VAL A 213 24.72 -19.74 -40.12
N ASN A 214 24.60 -19.22 -41.34
CA ASN A 214 23.36 -18.59 -41.82
C ASN A 214 22.26 -19.64 -42.06
N ARG A 215 21.02 -19.21 -42.33
CA ARG A 215 19.83 -20.10 -42.40
C ARG A 215 19.96 -21.28 -43.36
N GLU A 216 20.60 -21.08 -44.52
CA GLU A 216 20.87 -22.14 -45.51
C GLU A 216 22.24 -22.82 -45.29
N GLY A 217 23.04 -22.28 -44.38
CA GLY A 217 24.38 -22.74 -44.05
C GLY A 217 24.36 -24.07 -43.29
N VAL A 218 25.27 -24.96 -43.69
CA VAL A 218 25.42 -26.28 -43.06
C VAL A 218 26.90 -26.54 -42.74
N LEU A 219 27.20 -26.70 -41.46
CA LEU A 219 28.48 -27.23 -40.99
C LEU A 219 28.28 -28.69 -40.60
N SER A 220 28.71 -29.63 -41.45
CA SER A 220 28.41 -31.05 -41.32
C SER A 220 29.65 -31.92 -41.14
N ALA A 221 29.55 -32.85 -40.20
CA ALA A 221 30.39 -34.04 -40.11
C ALA A 221 29.53 -35.32 -40.13
N SER A 222 28.32 -35.22 -40.68
CA SER A 222 27.31 -36.28 -40.59
C SER A 222 27.66 -37.48 -41.48
N GLY A 223 27.61 -38.69 -40.92
CA GLY A 223 27.90 -39.95 -41.62
C GLY A 223 29.36 -40.12 -42.08
N LEU A 224 30.28 -39.28 -41.59
CA LEU A 224 31.69 -39.29 -41.96
C LEU A 224 32.60 -39.84 -40.85
N GLY A 225 32.03 -40.40 -39.79
CA GLY A 225 32.73 -41.02 -38.66
C GLY A 225 33.17 -42.46 -38.93
N CYS A 226 33.27 -43.26 -37.88
CA CYS A 226 33.75 -44.63 -37.97
C CYS A 226 32.69 -45.56 -38.55
N VAL A 227 33.10 -46.39 -39.52
CA VAL A 227 32.28 -47.51 -40.01
C VAL A 227 32.32 -48.68 -39.03
N GLU A 228 33.52 -49.02 -38.54
CA GLU A 228 33.75 -49.95 -37.44
C GLU A 228 34.48 -49.18 -36.34
N GLY A 229 33.78 -48.86 -35.25
CA GLY A 229 34.32 -48.10 -34.13
C GLY A 229 34.15 -48.83 -32.80
N LEU A 230 34.53 -48.14 -31.72
CA LEU A 230 34.52 -48.68 -30.35
C LEU A 230 33.13 -49.13 -29.88
N GLY A 231 32.08 -48.46 -30.35
CA GLY A 231 30.69 -48.80 -30.06
C GLY A 231 29.99 -49.39 -31.28
N VAL A 232 30.66 -50.21 -32.08
CA VAL A 232 30.01 -50.88 -33.23
C VAL A 232 28.85 -51.76 -32.75
N GLY A 233 27.73 -51.72 -33.46
CA GLY A 233 26.59 -52.59 -33.15
C GLY A 233 26.91 -54.05 -33.45
N ASN A 234 26.31 -54.98 -32.70
CA ASN A 234 26.51 -56.41 -32.97
C ASN A 234 25.65 -56.87 -34.16
N ALA A 235 26.11 -57.86 -34.90
CA ALA A 235 25.36 -58.48 -35.99
C ALA A 235 25.56 -59.99 -35.98
N THR A 236 24.49 -60.73 -36.29
CA THR A 236 24.52 -62.18 -36.42
C THR A 236 24.06 -62.57 -37.83
N ASP A 237 24.58 -63.66 -38.41
CA ASP A 237 24.32 -64.04 -39.82
C ASP A 237 22.83 -64.18 -40.18
N LYS A 238 21.95 -64.39 -39.18
CA LYS A 238 20.49 -64.53 -39.34
C LYS A 238 19.68 -63.40 -38.70
N GLY A 239 20.31 -62.54 -37.89
CA GLY A 239 19.64 -61.47 -37.15
C GLY A 239 19.92 -60.09 -37.73
N ALA A 240 19.03 -59.12 -37.48
CA ALA A 240 19.28 -57.73 -37.87
C ALA A 240 20.46 -57.14 -37.07
N GLY A 241 21.14 -56.16 -37.66
CA GLY A 241 22.23 -55.42 -37.03
C GLY A 241 21.73 -54.48 -35.93
N GLY A 242 22.40 -54.49 -34.78
CA GLY A 242 22.23 -53.49 -33.74
C GLY A 242 22.76 -52.12 -34.17
N GLY A 243 22.21 -51.03 -33.64
CA GLY A 243 22.70 -49.68 -33.90
C GLY A 243 24.05 -49.41 -33.22
N GLY A 244 24.81 -48.45 -33.74
CA GLY A 244 26.05 -48.00 -33.11
C GLY A 244 25.80 -47.29 -31.78
N GLY A 245 26.71 -47.42 -30.82
CA GLY A 245 26.75 -46.67 -29.55
C GLY A 245 27.78 -45.53 -29.62
N HIS A 246 27.61 -44.49 -28.78
CA HIS A 246 28.59 -43.42 -28.56
C HIS A 246 28.24 -42.58 -27.32
N GLY A 247 27.36 -41.57 -27.45
CA GLY A 247 26.86 -40.77 -26.32
C GLY A 247 25.79 -41.49 -25.49
N GLY A 248 25.10 -42.44 -26.11
CA GLY A 248 24.20 -43.40 -25.48
C GLY A 248 24.43 -44.81 -26.03
N LYS A 249 23.61 -45.78 -25.60
CA LYS A 249 23.62 -47.14 -26.14
C LYS A 249 22.85 -47.24 -27.45
N GLY A 250 23.38 -47.96 -28.42
CA GLY A 250 22.68 -48.25 -29.67
C GLY A 250 21.46 -49.15 -29.43
N GLY A 251 20.42 -48.97 -30.24
CA GLY A 251 19.23 -49.81 -30.19
C GLY A 251 19.52 -51.24 -30.67
N ALA A 252 18.89 -52.23 -30.06
CA ALA A 252 19.02 -53.62 -30.51
C ALA A 252 18.30 -53.84 -31.86
N GLY A 253 18.91 -54.60 -32.76
CA GLY A 253 18.28 -55.07 -33.98
C GLY A 253 17.53 -56.36 -33.72
N VAL A 254 16.31 -56.49 -34.23
CA VAL A 254 15.45 -57.67 -34.02
C VAL A 254 14.89 -58.14 -35.36
N ARG A 255 15.13 -59.40 -35.69
CA ARG A 255 14.54 -60.06 -36.87
C ARG A 255 14.14 -61.48 -36.50
N ASP A 256 12.89 -61.85 -36.79
CA ASP A 256 12.38 -63.22 -36.58
C ASP A 256 12.63 -63.77 -35.16
N GLY A 257 12.56 -62.90 -34.14
CA GLY A 257 12.82 -63.23 -32.73
C GLY A 257 14.31 -63.29 -32.32
N ILE A 258 15.24 -63.18 -33.26
CA ILE A 258 16.69 -63.10 -33.00
C ILE A 258 17.05 -61.63 -32.72
N THR A 259 17.64 -61.38 -31.55
CA THR A 259 18.05 -60.03 -31.11
C THR A 259 19.56 -59.88 -31.13
N SER A 260 20.04 -58.84 -31.82
CA SER A 260 21.45 -58.41 -31.79
C SER A 260 21.55 -57.11 -30.98
N ASN A 261 22.38 -57.10 -29.94
CA ASN A 261 22.58 -55.92 -29.09
C ASN A 261 23.17 -54.75 -29.88
N GLY A 262 22.72 -53.53 -29.61
CA GLY A 262 23.39 -52.32 -30.07
C GLY A 262 24.68 -52.05 -29.32
N GLY A 263 25.54 -51.20 -29.89
CA GLY A 263 26.85 -50.87 -29.34
C GLY A 263 26.77 -50.07 -28.04
N ASP A 264 27.79 -50.20 -27.20
CA ASP A 264 27.88 -49.49 -25.92
C ASP A 264 28.29 -48.02 -26.08
N SER A 265 27.97 -47.21 -25.07
CA SER A 265 28.41 -45.81 -24.99
C SER A 265 29.89 -45.73 -24.63
N TYR A 266 30.64 -44.82 -25.27
CA TYR A 266 32.07 -44.58 -25.02
C TYR A 266 32.43 -43.10 -25.21
N GLY A 267 33.63 -42.71 -24.81
CA GLY A 267 34.14 -41.34 -24.90
C GLY A 267 33.87 -40.48 -23.67
N SER A 268 34.49 -39.31 -23.62
CA SER A 268 34.38 -38.38 -22.48
C SER A 268 33.07 -37.60 -22.49
N ASP A 269 32.54 -37.30 -21.30
CA ASP A 269 31.38 -36.41 -21.16
C ASP A 269 31.82 -34.94 -21.19
N GLU A 270 32.96 -34.57 -20.58
CA GLU A 270 33.38 -33.16 -20.38
C GLU A 270 34.27 -32.61 -21.50
N LEU A 271 34.86 -33.44 -22.36
CA LEU A 271 35.65 -33.02 -23.52
C LEU A 271 35.60 -34.13 -24.59
N PRO A 272 34.47 -34.30 -25.31
CA PRO A 272 34.31 -35.36 -26.31
C PRO A 272 35.18 -35.10 -27.54
N CYS A 273 36.01 -36.07 -27.91
CA CYS A 273 36.87 -36.00 -29.10
C CYS A 273 36.72 -37.22 -30.02
N GLU A 274 35.96 -38.22 -29.59
CA GLU A 274 35.82 -39.47 -30.33
C GLU A 274 34.79 -39.32 -31.46
N LEU A 275 35.04 -40.02 -32.56
CA LEU A 275 34.07 -40.11 -33.66
C LEU A 275 32.97 -41.12 -33.28
N GLY A 276 31.77 -40.93 -33.82
CA GLY A 276 30.68 -41.90 -33.72
C GLY A 276 31.02 -43.20 -34.45
N SER A 277 30.33 -44.27 -34.08
CA SER A 277 30.54 -45.64 -34.58
C SER A 277 29.41 -46.10 -35.48
N GLY A 278 29.72 -47.02 -36.39
CA GLY A 278 28.74 -47.63 -37.27
C GLY A 278 27.84 -48.66 -36.60
N GLY A 279 26.73 -48.98 -37.27
CA GLY A 279 25.85 -50.07 -36.89
C GLY A 279 26.41 -51.44 -37.27
N GLY A 280 25.88 -52.49 -36.66
CA GLY A 280 26.21 -53.87 -37.00
C GLY A 280 25.79 -54.21 -38.42
N ASN A 281 26.65 -54.96 -39.11
CA ASN A 281 26.41 -55.41 -40.49
C ASN A 281 26.41 -56.95 -40.57
N PRO A 282 25.27 -57.60 -40.85
CA PRO A 282 25.18 -59.05 -40.99
C PRO A 282 25.62 -59.60 -42.37
N GLY A 283 26.16 -58.77 -43.29
CA GLY A 283 26.89 -59.22 -44.49
C GLY A 283 26.43 -58.64 -45.85
N THR A 284 27.40 -58.34 -46.73
CA THR A 284 27.33 -57.87 -48.15
C THR A 284 26.37 -56.72 -48.54
N GLY A 285 26.00 -55.84 -47.61
CA GLY A 285 25.30 -54.59 -47.94
C GLY A 285 25.50 -53.48 -46.91
N ASN A 286 25.79 -52.27 -47.41
CA ASN A 286 25.88 -50.95 -46.76
C ASN A 286 25.99 -50.94 -45.22
N SER A 287 27.23 -50.93 -44.73
CA SER A 287 27.53 -50.50 -43.37
C SER A 287 27.21 -49.02 -43.20
N THR A 288 26.62 -48.66 -42.06
CA THR A 288 26.38 -47.27 -41.70
C THR A 288 27.61 -46.74 -40.97
N ALA A 289 28.07 -45.53 -41.32
CA ALA A 289 29.10 -44.83 -40.56
C ALA A 289 28.47 -44.01 -39.42
N GLY A 290 29.21 -43.83 -38.33
CA GLY A 290 28.84 -42.84 -37.31
C GLY A 290 29.06 -41.40 -37.77
N GLY A 291 28.74 -40.44 -36.91
CA GLY A 291 29.05 -39.02 -37.13
C GLY A 291 30.52 -38.68 -36.82
N GLY A 292 31.05 -37.63 -37.43
CA GLY A 292 32.42 -37.16 -37.22
C GLY A 292 32.60 -36.24 -36.00
N LEU A 293 33.70 -35.48 -35.97
CA LEU A 293 34.03 -34.52 -34.91
C LEU A 293 34.03 -33.10 -35.49
N ILE A 294 33.31 -32.19 -34.84
CA ILE A 294 33.39 -30.74 -35.12
C ILE A 294 33.90 -30.05 -33.88
N VAL A 295 35.00 -29.31 -34.03
CA VAL A 295 35.60 -28.49 -32.99
C VAL A 295 35.60 -27.02 -33.44
N VAL A 296 35.10 -26.14 -32.58
CA VAL A 296 35.09 -24.69 -32.80
C VAL A 296 35.84 -24.03 -31.66
N GLY A 297 36.91 -23.31 -31.98
CA GLY A 297 37.86 -22.71 -31.04
C GLY A 297 38.87 -23.70 -30.46
N SER A 298 39.59 -23.23 -29.45
CA SER A 298 40.46 -24.05 -28.58
C SER A 298 40.47 -23.50 -27.15
N MET A 299 41.11 -24.21 -26.22
CA MET A 299 41.29 -23.75 -24.83
C MET A 299 42.01 -22.40 -24.74
N GLU A 300 43.00 -22.17 -25.61
CA GLU A 300 43.82 -20.95 -25.62
C GLU A 300 43.19 -19.83 -26.48
N HIS A 301 42.44 -20.20 -27.51
CA HIS A 301 41.82 -19.29 -28.47
C HIS A 301 40.34 -19.64 -28.67
N PRO A 302 39.48 -19.35 -27.68
CA PRO A 302 38.04 -19.55 -27.81
C PRO A 302 37.46 -18.57 -28.84
N VAL A 303 36.42 -19.01 -29.56
CA VAL A 303 35.69 -18.13 -30.47
C VAL A 303 34.86 -17.14 -29.66
N THR A 304 34.87 -15.87 -30.04
CA THR A 304 34.16 -14.82 -29.27
C THR A 304 32.64 -14.95 -29.43
N VAL A 305 32.18 -15.16 -30.66
CA VAL A 305 30.75 -15.31 -30.99
C VAL A 305 30.56 -16.45 -31.97
N LEU A 306 29.68 -17.40 -31.61
CA LEU A 306 29.14 -18.40 -32.54
C LEU A 306 27.65 -18.15 -32.74
N ASP A 307 27.29 -17.70 -33.93
CA ASP A 307 25.90 -17.45 -34.31
C ASP A 307 25.39 -18.55 -35.24
N VAL A 308 24.40 -19.31 -34.78
CA VAL A 308 23.81 -20.40 -35.58
C VAL A 308 22.36 -20.07 -35.88
N TYR A 309 22.09 -19.85 -37.16
CA TYR A 309 20.75 -19.74 -37.76
C TYR A 309 20.41 -20.93 -38.65
N GLY A 310 21.42 -21.64 -39.16
CA GLY A 310 21.29 -22.87 -39.96
C GLY A 310 21.53 -24.14 -39.14
N VAL A 311 22.33 -25.06 -39.69
CA VAL A 311 22.55 -26.39 -39.12
C VAL A 311 24.03 -26.67 -38.86
N VAL A 312 24.36 -27.09 -37.64
CA VAL A 312 25.64 -27.72 -37.32
C VAL A 312 25.33 -29.16 -36.93
N ALA A 313 25.78 -30.14 -37.73
CA ALA A 313 25.36 -31.53 -37.58
C ALA A 313 26.54 -32.51 -37.66
N ALA A 314 26.66 -33.39 -36.68
CA ALA A 314 27.50 -34.58 -36.72
C ALA A 314 26.63 -35.82 -36.54
N ASP A 315 25.59 -35.96 -37.37
CA ASP A 315 24.61 -37.04 -37.26
C ASP A 315 25.17 -38.38 -37.76
N GLY A 316 24.65 -39.49 -37.24
CA GLY A 316 24.98 -40.83 -37.73
C GLY A 316 24.32 -41.15 -39.07
N ALA A 317 24.97 -41.96 -39.91
CA ALA A 317 24.40 -42.37 -41.18
C ALA A 317 23.19 -43.30 -40.96
N SER A 318 22.10 -43.03 -41.70
CA SER A 318 20.92 -43.89 -41.73
C SER A 318 21.07 -44.97 -42.80
N SER A 319 20.58 -46.18 -42.51
CA SER A 319 20.55 -47.25 -43.51
C SER A 319 19.46 -46.96 -44.55
N THR A 320 19.85 -46.61 -45.78
CA THR A 320 18.95 -46.33 -46.89
C THR A 320 18.89 -47.53 -47.82
N SER A 321 17.88 -48.38 -47.64
CA SER A 321 17.54 -49.43 -48.62
C SER A 321 16.18 -49.08 -49.25
N ASN A 322 16.20 -48.30 -50.33
CA ASN A 322 15.01 -48.08 -51.18
C ASN A 322 14.84 -49.19 -52.23
N ASP A 323 15.63 -50.26 -52.17
CA ASP A 323 15.62 -51.32 -53.18
C ASP A 323 14.70 -52.46 -52.73
N PRO A 324 13.51 -52.64 -53.34
CA PRO A 324 12.52 -53.65 -52.91
C PRO A 324 12.94 -55.10 -53.23
N VAL A 325 14.12 -55.31 -53.82
CA VAL A 325 14.57 -56.59 -54.39
C VAL A 325 15.43 -57.43 -53.42
N ARG A 326 15.88 -56.89 -52.28
CA ARG A 326 16.75 -57.61 -51.31
C ARG A 326 16.01 -57.98 -50.01
N VAL A 327 15.02 -58.88 -50.10
CA VAL A 327 14.24 -59.37 -48.95
C VAL A 327 15.00 -60.41 -48.09
N GLU A 328 16.11 -60.96 -48.60
CA GLU A 328 16.86 -62.05 -47.93
C GLU A 328 18.05 -61.59 -47.06
N VAL A 329 18.48 -60.32 -47.15
CA VAL A 329 19.64 -59.83 -46.37
C VAL A 329 19.16 -59.17 -45.07
N ALA A 330 19.79 -59.52 -43.94
CA ALA A 330 19.46 -58.90 -42.66
C ALA A 330 19.80 -57.40 -42.65
N GLY A 331 18.90 -56.58 -42.07
CA GLY A 331 19.01 -55.13 -42.11
C GLY A 331 20.17 -54.61 -41.26
N SER A 332 20.96 -53.66 -41.78
CA SER A 332 22.03 -53.02 -41.00
C SER A 332 21.48 -52.05 -39.95
N GLY A 333 22.20 -51.93 -38.83
CA GLY A 333 21.89 -50.95 -37.79
C GLY A 333 22.20 -49.52 -38.25
N GLY A 334 21.61 -48.52 -37.59
CA GLY A 334 21.96 -47.11 -37.81
C GLY A 334 23.28 -46.72 -37.13
N GLY A 335 24.05 -45.80 -37.73
CA GLY A 335 25.28 -45.27 -37.13
C GLY A 335 24.98 -44.33 -35.95
N SER A 336 25.87 -44.24 -34.96
CA SER A 336 25.71 -43.29 -33.85
C SER A 336 26.09 -41.87 -34.22
N GLY A 337 25.54 -40.88 -33.51
CA GLY A 337 25.96 -39.49 -33.62
C GLY A 337 27.42 -39.28 -33.19
N GLY A 338 28.05 -38.26 -33.75
CA GLY A 338 29.44 -37.88 -33.51
C GLY A 338 29.64 -36.97 -32.28
N SER A 339 30.68 -36.15 -32.32
CA SER A 339 31.06 -35.23 -31.24
C SER A 339 31.05 -33.78 -31.70
N LEU A 340 30.44 -32.89 -30.90
CA LEU A 340 30.55 -31.44 -31.03
C LEU A 340 31.27 -30.89 -29.80
N LEU A 341 32.41 -30.23 -30.01
CA LEU A 341 33.21 -29.61 -28.96
C LEU A 341 33.39 -28.12 -29.25
N LEU A 342 32.75 -27.27 -28.45
CA LEU A 342 32.66 -25.83 -28.73
C LEU A 342 33.32 -25.02 -27.62
N PHE A 343 34.41 -24.32 -27.93
CA PHE A 343 35.13 -23.39 -27.05
C PHE A 343 34.71 -21.95 -27.38
N LEU A 344 33.81 -21.39 -26.57
CA LEU A 344 33.09 -20.15 -26.90
C LEU A 344 33.12 -19.15 -25.73
N GLN A 345 33.03 -17.86 -26.04
CA GLN A 345 32.62 -16.84 -25.07
C GLN A 345 31.10 -16.66 -25.06
N THR A 346 30.48 -16.55 -26.24
CA THR A 346 29.03 -16.43 -26.39
C THR A 346 28.50 -17.30 -27.53
N ILE A 347 27.26 -17.75 -27.41
CA ILE A 347 26.54 -18.47 -28.46
C ILE A 347 25.16 -17.85 -28.69
N THR A 348 24.77 -17.72 -29.96
CA THR A 348 23.38 -17.43 -30.32
C THR A 348 22.82 -18.57 -31.16
N LEU A 349 21.64 -19.04 -30.76
CA LEU A 349 20.86 -20.03 -31.50
C LEU A 349 19.59 -19.33 -31.98
N GLY A 350 19.56 -18.94 -33.24
CA GLY A 350 18.44 -18.25 -33.88
C GLY A 350 17.25 -19.16 -34.16
N ASN A 351 16.17 -18.58 -34.68
CA ASN A 351 14.94 -19.32 -34.96
C ASN A 351 15.17 -20.39 -36.05
N GLY A 352 14.77 -21.63 -35.75
CA GLY A 352 14.93 -22.78 -36.64
C GLY A 352 16.35 -23.38 -36.66
N SER A 353 17.29 -22.83 -35.89
CA SER A 353 18.66 -23.34 -35.82
C SER A 353 18.75 -24.71 -35.14
N ARG A 354 19.70 -25.54 -35.59
CA ARG A 354 19.88 -26.90 -35.07
C ARG A 354 21.34 -27.25 -34.84
N LEU A 355 21.68 -27.59 -33.59
CA LEU A 355 22.90 -28.33 -33.24
C LEU A 355 22.54 -29.80 -33.11
N SER A 356 23.02 -30.67 -34.00
CA SER A 356 22.54 -32.05 -34.14
C SER A 356 23.67 -33.07 -34.00
N THR A 357 23.47 -34.08 -33.16
CA THR A 357 24.28 -35.32 -33.10
C THR A 357 23.37 -36.53 -33.01
N VAL A 358 22.35 -36.55 -33.86
CA VAL A 358 21.29 -37.56 -33.86
C VAL A 358 21.82 -38.88 -34.41
N GLY A 359 21.38 -39.98 -33.81
CA GLY A 359 21.66 -41.32 -34.32
C GLY A 359 20.94 -41.61 -35.62
N GLY A 360 21.60 -42.34 -36.52
CA GLY A 360 21.04 -42.79 -37.78
C GLY A 360 19.90 -43.80 -37.57
N LYS A 361 18.96 -43.83 -38.52
CA LYS A 361 17.86 -44.80 -38.51
C LYS A 361 18.36 -46.18 -38.94
N GLY A 362 17.86 -47.22 -38.26
CA GLY A 362 18.10 -48.62 -38.63
C GLY A 362 17.39 -48.98 -39.95
N SER A 363 17.89 -50.02 -40.61
CA SER A 363 17.29 -50.55 -41.85
C SER A 363 15.86 -51.04 -41.64
N ALA A 364 15.04 -50.94 -42.68
CA ALA A 364 13.64 -51.39 -42.70
C ALA A 364 13.42 -52.85 -42.29
N VAL A 365 14.48 -53.68 -42.27
CA VAL A 365 14.41 -55.12 -41.95
C VAL A 365 14.88 -55.38 -40.50
N GLY A 366 14.23 -54.74 -39.53
CA GLY A 366 14.49 -54.98 -38.11
C GLY A 366 15.74 -54.32 -37.52
N GLY A 367 16.38 -53.40 -38.25
CA GLY A 367 17.63 -52.77 -37.82
C GLY A 367 17.45 -51.89 -36.59
N GLY A 368 18.40 -51.97 -35.65
CA GLY A 368 18.42 -51.11 -34.46
C GLY A 368 18.83 -49.67 -34.80
N GLY A 369 18.22 -48.70 -34.13
CA GLY A 369 18.57 -47.28 -34.31
C GLY A 369 19.90 -46.92 -33.64
N GLY A 370 20.69 -46.06 -34.27
CA GLY A 370 21.96 -45.59 -33.69
C GLY A 370 21.74 -44.71 -32.46
N ALA A 371 22.69 -44.69 -31.52
CA ALA A 371 22.63 -43.80 -30.37
C ALA A 371 22.88 -42.34 -30.75
N GLY A 372 22.40 -41.41 -29.93
CA GLY A 372 22.83 -40.01 -30.02
C GLY A 372 24.32 -39.83 -29.66
N GLY A 373 24.89 -38.74 -30.15
CA GLY A 373 26.28 -38.37 -29.95
C GLY A 373 26.53 -37.52 -28.71
N ARG A 374 27.62 -36.74 -28.73
CA ARG A 374 28.07 -35.94 -27.58
C ARG A 374 28.18 -34.48 -27.98
N VAL A 375 27.72 -33.59 -27.10
CA VAL A 375 27.84 -32.14 -27.27
C VAL A 375 28.41 -31.55 -26.00
N HIS A 376 29.53 -30.84 -26.10
CA HIS A 376 30.14 -30.13 -24.98
C HIS A 376 30.31 -28.64 -25.28
N LEU A 377 29.78 -27.80 -24.39
CA LEU A 377 29.95 -26.35 -24.40
C LEU A 377 30.99 -25.93 -23.36
N HIS A 378 32.18 -25.59 -23.84
CA HIS A 378 33.28 -25.10 -23.02
C HIS A 378 33.30 -23.57 -22.98
N TRP A 379 32.81 -22.99 -21.89
CA TRP A 379 32.78 -21.54 -21.69
C TRP A 379 34.15 -21.00 -21.29
N ALA A 380 34.72 -20.09 -22.08
CA ALA A 380 36.01 -19.47 -21.77
C ALA A 380 35.96 -18.63 -20.48
N HIS A 381 34.96 -17.74 -20.40
CA HIS A 381 34.71 -16.89 -19.24
C HIS A 381 33.20 -16.85 -18.94
N ILE A 382 32.82 -17.08 -17.69
CA ILE A 382 31.44 -16.96 -17.22
C ILE A 382 31.38 -15.73 -16.32
N PRO A 383 30.74 -14.62 -16.75
CA PRO A 383 30.65 -13.42 -15.94
C PRO A 383 29.82 -13.71 -14.68
N ILE A 384 30.09 -13.01 -13.58
CA ILE A 384 29.44 -13.21 -12.28
C ILE A 384 29.14 -11.87 -11.60
N GLY A 385 28.15 -11.86 -10.70
CA GLY A 385 27.77 -10.66 -9.95
C GLY A 385 27.23 -9.54 -10.85
N GLU A 386 27.66 -8.30 -10.60
CA GLU A 386 27.20 -7.11 -11.32
C GLU A 386 27.51 -7.14 -12.84
N ASP A 387 28.59 -7.82 -13.22
CA ASP A 387 29.02 -7.95 -14.61
C ASP A 387 28.28 -9.06 -15.36
N TYR A 388 27.36 -9.78 -14.71
CA TYR A 388 26.65 -10.90 -15.32
C TYR A 388 25.86 -10.45 -16.56
N VAL A 389 26.15 -11.11 -17.67
CA VAL A 389 25.42 -11.02 -18.94
C VAL A 389 25.18 -12.45 -19.44
N PRO A 390 23.99 -12.77 -20.00
CA PRO A 390 23.73 -14.09 -20.54
C PRO A 390 24.74 -14.48 -21.63
N ILE A 391 25.45 -15.59 -21.42
CA ILE A 391 26.44 -16.13 -22.38
C ILE A 391 25.80 -16.89 -23.55
N ALA A 392 24.50 -17.19 -23.46
CA ALA A 392 23.75 -17.86 -24.51
C ALA A 392 22.41 -17.15 -24.76
N THR A 393 22.10 -16.89 -26.02
CA THR A 393 20.80 -16.37 -26.46
C THR A 393 20.12 -17.40 -27.35
N ILE A 394 18.98 -17.94 -26.90
CA ILE A 394 18.29 -19.05 -27.58
C ILE A 394 16.90 -18.56 -28.02
N ALA A 395 16.79 -18.21 -29.30
CA ALA A 395 15.55 -17.76 -29.93
C ALA A 395 14.92 -18.93 -30.71
N GLU A 396 14.40 -19.93 -29.99
CA GLU A 396 13.76 -21.16 -30.54
C GLU A 396 14.70 -22.19 -31.20
N GLY A 397 16.02 -22.01 -31.15
CA GLY A 397 16.99 -23.02 -31.59
C GLY A 397 16.99 -24.30 -30.73
N ARG A 398 17.39 -25.43 -31.32
CA ARG A 398 17.37 -26.76 -30.65
C ARG A 398 18.72 -27.47 -30.69
N VAL A 399 19.09 -28.07 -29.56
CA VAL A 399 20.18 -29.06 -29.47
C VAL A 399 19.54 -30.45 -29.49
N ASP A 400 19.80 -31.23 -30.53
CA ASP A 400 19.21 -32.54 -30.74
C ASP A 400 20.27 -33.63 -30.67
N THR A 401 20.21 -34.42 -29.61
CA THR A 401 21.06 -35.60 -29.39
C THR A 401 20.22 -36.87 -29.37
N SER A 402 19.07 -36.89 -30.04
CA SER A 402 18.19 -38.05 -30.01
C SER A 402 18.81 -39.31 -30.64
N GLY A 403 18.52 -40.47 -30.04
CA GLY A 403 18.83 -41.73 -30.69
C GLY A 403 17.94 -41.95 -31.92
N GLY A 404 18.52 -42.55 -32.95
CA GLY A 404 17.86 -42.91 -34.19
C GLY A 404 16.73 -43.91 -33.94
N ALA A 405 15.71 -43.84 -34.79
CA ALA A 405 14.62 -44.80 -34.77
C ALA A 405 15.12 -46.19 -35.23
N GLY A 406 14.71 -47.23 -34.50
CA GLY A 406 14.73 -48.59 -35.04
C GLY A 406 13.62 -48.77 -36.08
N SER A 407 13.68 -49.87 -36.83
CA SER A 407 12.64 -50.23 -37.79
C SER A 407 12.01 -51.58 -37.47
N ASN A 408 10.72 -51.76 -37.78
CA ASN A 408 9.90 -52.91 -37.37
C ASN A 408 10.05 -53.20 -35.86
N ASP A 409 10.53 -54.39 -35.50
CA ASP A 409 10.78 -54.83 -34.12
C ASP A 409 12.10 -54.28 -33.54
N GLY A 410 12.90 -53.56 -34.34
CA GLY A 410 14.15 -52.94 -33.92
C GLY A 410 13.93 -51.81 -32.91
N LEU A 411 14.79 -51.76 -31.89
CA LEU A 411 14.69 -50.77 -30.83
C LEU A 411 15.33 -49.44 -31.25
N LYS A 412 14.80 -48.34 -30.68
CA LYS A 412 15.38 -47.00 -30.78
C LYS A 412 16.70 -46.95 -30.00
N GLY A 413 17.68 -46.20 -30.51
CA GLY A 413 18.88 -45.87 -29.75
C GLY A 413 18.59 -44.92 -28.59
N ASP A 414 19.46 -44.93 -27.58
CA ASP A 414 19.40 -43.99 -26.48
C ASP A 414 19.78 -42.58 -26.91
N HIS A 415 19.32 -41.60 -26.14
CA HIS A 415 19.73 -40.22 -26.28
C HIS A 415 21.21 -40.06 -25.93
N GLY A 416 21.89 -39.19 -26.68
CA GLY A 416 23.25 -38.77 -26.44
C GLY A 416 23.36 -37.79 -25.28
N LYS A 417 24.60 -37.47 -24.90
CA LYS A 417 24.89 -36.62 -23.74
C LYS A 417 25.21 -35.18 -24.17
N VAL A 418 24.62 -34.23 -23.45
CA VAL A 418 24.93 -32.79 -23.55
C VAL A 418 25.52 -32.34 -22.24
N SER A 419 26.71 -31.76 -22.29
CA SER A 419 27.44 -31.27 -21.12
C SER A 419 27.94 -29.85 -21.36
N GLY A 420 28.30 -29.17 -20.29
CA GLY A 420 28.96 -27.87 -20.36
C GLY A 420 29.87 -27.67 -19.16
N LYS A 421 30.71 -26.64 -19.22
CA LYS A 421 31.59 -26.27 -18.10
C LYS A 421 30.78 -26.01 -16.83
N GLN A 422 31.32 -26.45 -15.69
CA GLN A 422 30.65 -26.28 -14.40
C GLN A 422 30.41 -24.79 -14.09
N CYS A 423 29.17 -24.44 -13.75
CA CYS A 423 28.82 -23.06 -13.46
C CYS A 423 29.36 -22.58 -12.10
N PRO A 424 29.77 -21.31 -11.99
CA PRO A 424 30.19 -20.71 -10.72
C PRO A 424 29.00 -20.57 -9.74
N ARG A 425 29.28 -20.02 -8.55
CA ARG A 425 28.25 -19.77 -7.52
C ARG A 425 27.15 -18.84 -8.07
N GLY A 426 25.91 -19.02 -7.63
CA GLY A 426 24.75 -18.24 -8.10
C GLY A 426 24.13 -18.64 -9.45
N LEU A 427 24.84 -19.39 -10.29
CA LEU A 427 24.40 -19.78 -11.65
C LEU A 427 24.21 -21.31 -11.80
N TYR A 428 23.33 -21.77 -12.67
CA TYR A 428 23.09 -23.20 -12.92
C TYR A 428 22.69 -23.51 -14.39
N GLY A 429 22.61 -24.78 -14.73
CA GLY A 429 22.21 -25.27 -16.06
C GLY A 429 23.35 -25.30 -17.08
N LEU A 430 23.02 -25.67 -18.32
CA LEU A 430 23.98 -25.78 -19.43
C LEU A 430 24.60 -24.43 -19.82
N TYR A 431 23.81 -23.36 -19.71
CA TYR A 431 24.15 -21.99 -20.13
C TYR A 431 24.48 -21.06 -18.96
N CYS A 432 24.65 -21.59 -17.75
CA CYS A 432 24.91 -20.82 -16.53
C CYS A 432 23.96 -19.63 -16.34
N VAL A 433 22.67 -19.94 -16.25
CA VAL A 433 21.60 -18.98 -15.95
C VAL A 433 21.48 -18.73 -14.46
N GLU A 434 20.97 -17.56 -14.08
CA GLU A 434 20.78 -17.18 -12.68
C GLU A 434 19.83 -18.15 -11.95
N CYS A 435 20.17 -18.54 -10.71
CA CYS A 435 19.26 -19.32 -9.86
C CYS A 435 17.94 -18.53 -9.63
N PRO A 436 16.79 -19.23 -9.51
CA PRO A 436 15.49 -18.58 -9.28
C PRO A 436 15.47 -17.66 -8.04
N VAL A 437 14.68 -16.59 -8.08
CA VAL A 437 14.50 -15.66 -6.95
C VAL A 437 14.00 -16.43 -5.72
N GLY A 438 14.62 -16.19 -4.57
CA GLY A 438 14.34 -16.94 -3.33
C GLY A 438 15.17 -18.23 -3.19
N THR A 439 16.17 -18.43 -4.05
CA THR A 439 17.17 -19.48 -3.89
C THR A 439 18.61 -18.93 -3.92
N TYR A 440 19.55 -19.66 -3.32
CA TYR A 440 20.98 -19.35 -3.35
C TYR A 440 21.81 -20.59 -3.71
N LYS A 441 23.01 -20.36 -4.25
CA LYS A 441 23.96 -21.43 -4.60
C LYS A 441 25.39 -21.03 -4.25
N ASN A 442 25.96 -21.70 -3.26
CA ASN A 442 27.30 -21.42 -2.72
C ASN A 442 28.42 -22.36 -3.22
N VAL A 443 28.09 -23.32 -4.09
CA VAL A 443 29.04 -24.29 -4.67
C VAL A 443 29.11 -24.18 -6.19
N THR A 444 30.23 -24.62 -6.76
CA THR A 444 30.38 -24.78 -8.22
C THR A 444 29.62 -26.03 -8.68
N GLY A 445 29.07 -25.98 -9.90
CA GLY A 445 28.31 -27.08 -10.50
C GLY A 445 27.12 -26.59 -11.31
N SER A 446 26.58 -27.44 -12.18
CA SER A 446 25.54 -27.02 -13.14
C SER A 446 24.15 -27.63 -12.87
N SER A 447 23.99 -28.47 -11.85
CA SER A 447 22.69 -29.07 -11.53
C SER A 447 21.76 -28.09 -10.82
N ARG A 448 20.46 -28.18 -11.14
CA ARG A 448 19.40 -27.33 -10.57
C ARG A 448 19.23 -27.54 -9.07
N GLU A 449 19.50 -28.73 -8.58
CA GLU A 449 19.41 -29.12 -7.16
C GLU A 449 20.41 -28.35 -6.27
N LEU A 450 21.41 -27.71 -6.87
CA LEU A 450 22.37 -26.87 -6.13
C LEU A 450 21.80 -25.48 -5.78
N CYS A 451 20.71 -25.03 -6.41
CA CYS A 451 19.98 -23.83 -6.01
C CYS A 451 19.05 -24.18 -4.84
N ARG A 452 19.47 -23.83 -3.61
CA ARG A 452 18.75 -24.13 -2.36
C ARG A 452 17.86 -22.98 -1.95
N GLU A 453 16.74 -23.26 -1.30
CA GLU A 453 15.82 -22.22 -0.81
C GLU A 453 16.46 -21.33 0.25
N CYS A 454 16.15 -20.03 0.17
CA CYS A 454 16.58 -19.03 1.14
C CYS A 454 15.85 -19.21 2.49
N PRO A 455 16.45 -18.75 3.60
CA PRO A 455 15.82 -18.79 4.92
C PRO A 455 14.49 -18.02 4.95
N PRO A 456 13.55 -18.42 5.83
CA PRO A 456 12.22 -17.82 5.91
C PRO A 456 12.30 -16.34 6.25
N LEU A 457 11.55 -15.53 5.50
CA LEU A 457 11.46 -14.09 5.68
C LEU A 457 10.35 -13.69 6.67
N PRO A 458 10.42 -12.49 7.25
CA PRO A 458 9.28 -11.87 7.94
C PRO A 458 8.06 -11.81 7.01
N HIS A 459 6.85 -11.93 7.57
CA HIS A 459 5.59 -11.97 6.80
C HIS A 459 5.39 -10.80 5.82
N ARG A 460 6.04 -9.66 6.04
CA ARG A 460 5.95 -8.44 5.20
C ARG A 460 7.21 -8.16 4.38
N ALA A 461 8.01 -9.18 4.10
CA ALA A 461 9.23 -9.08 3.29
C ALA A 461 9.15 -9.99 2.06
N LYS A 462 9.82 -9.59 0.98
CA LYS A 462 9.98 -10.37 -0.25
C LYS A 462 11.44 -10.40 -0.68
N HIS A 463 11.90 -11.51 -1.23
CA HIS A 463 13.22 -11.61 -1.85
C HIS A 463 13.33 -10.67 -3.06
N VAL A 464 14.52 -10.11 -3.25
CA VAL A 464 14.82 -9.18 -4.33
C VAL A 464 15.61 -9.90 -5.42
N TYR A 465 15.37 -9.50 -6.67
CA TYR A 465 16.18 -9.94 -7.81
C TYR A 465 17.60 -9.39 -7.68
N VAL A 466 18.60 -10.27 -7.83
CA VAL A 466 20.02 -9.90 -7.85
C VAL A 466 20.64 -10.42 -9.13
N ARG A 467 21.35 -9.54 -9.82
CA ARG A 467 22.08 -9.85 -11.03
C ARG A 467 23.22 -10.84 -10.74
N GLY A 468 23.37 -11.87 -11.57
CA GLY A 468 24.31 -12.97 -11.38
C GLY A 468 23.87 -14.02 -10.36
N GLY A 469 22.66 -13.90 -9.80
CA GLY A 469 22.12 -14.82 -8.80
C GLY A 469 22.79 -14.70 -7.42
N VAL A 470 22.17 -15.30 -6.40
CA VAL A 470 22.64 -15.20 -5.02
C VAL A 470 23.65 -16.30 -4.71
N SER A 471 24.86 -15.92 -4.29
CA SER A 471 25.96 -16.84 -3.95
C SER A 471 25.99 -17.25 -2.47
N GLU A 472 25.42 -16.42 -1.59
CA GLU A 472 25.42 -16.60 -0.14
C GLU A 472 24.07 -17.05 0.41
N SER A 473 24.04 -17.69 1.58
CA SER A 473 22.80 -18.12 2.23
C SER A 473 21.94 -16.96 2.75
N THR A 474 22.54 -15.79 2.95
CA THR A 474 21.85 -14.56 3.35
C THR A 474 21.28 -13.87 2.13
N CYS A 475 20.11 -14.32 1.70
CA CYS A 475 19.47 -13.77 0.53
C CYS A 475 18.95 -12.35 0.79
N PRO A 476 19.20 -11.38 -0.11
CA PRO A 476 18.68 -10.04 0.05
C PRO A 476 17.16 -10.02 -0.08
N TYR A 477 16.54 -9.19 0.74
CA TYR A 477 15.10 -9.00 0.81
C TYR A 477 14.78 -7.53 1.05
N GLN A 478 13.56 -7.14 0.72
CA GLN A 478 13.02 -5.82 1.00
C GLN A 478 11.60 -5.94 1.55
N CYS A 479 11.18 -4.96 2.34
CA CYS A 479 9.80 -4.89 2.80
C CYS A 479 8.86 -4.60 1.62
N ILE A 480 7.58 -5.01 1.73
CA ILE A 480 6.59 -4.86 0.65
C ILE A 480 6.34 -3.37 0.30
N SER A 481 6.53 -2.46 1.26
CA SER A 481 6.33 -1.00 1.13
C SER A 481 7.33 -0.24 2.01
N GLU A 482 7.61 1.02 1.66
CA GLU A 482 8.46 1.96 2.41
C GLU A 482 7.89 2.31 3.80
N LYS A 483 6.61 2.03 4.05
CA LYS A 483 5.98 2.17 5.38
C LYS A 483 6.65 1.31 6.47
N TYR A 484 7.29 0.21 6.06
CA TYR A 484 7.85 -0.78 6.95
C TYR A 484 9.36 -0.67 7.02
N ARG A 485 9.91 -0.65 8.23
CA ARG A 485 11.35 -0.48 8.43
C ARG A 485 12.06 -1.83 8.55
N MET A 486 13.15 -1.98 7.80
CA MET A 486 14.05 -3.13 7.92
C MET A 486 14.73 -3.14 9.30
N PRO A 487 15.05 -4.31 9.90
CA PRO A 487 15.00 -5.64 9.30
C PRO A 487 13.68 -6.42 9.47
N HIS A 488 12.86 -6.08 10.46
CA HIS A 488 11.66 -6.87 10.79
C HIS A 488 10.40 -6.46 10.01
N CYS A 489 10.47 -5.39 9.23
CA CYS A 489 9.35 -4.81 8.49
C CYS A 489 8.17 -4.42 9.41
N HIS A 490 8.49 -3.82 10.56
CA HIS A 490 7.52 -3.28 11.52
C HIS A 490 7.06 -1.86 11.15
N THR A 491 5.91 -1.46 11.69
CA THR A 491 5.46 -0.06 11.69
C THR A 491 6.20 0.75 12.76
N MET A 492 6.24 2.08 12.63
CA MET A 492 6.93 2.96 13.60
C MET A 492 6.43 2.79 15.06
N LEU A 493 5.12 2.52 15.25
CA LEU A 493 4.55 2.27 16.57
C LEU A 493 5.01 0.91 17.13
N GLU A 494 5.00 -0.14 16.29
CA GLU A 494 5.50 -1.46 16.68
C GLU A 494 7.00 -1.41 17.03
N GLU A 495 7.80 -0.67 16.26
CA GLU A 495 9.22 -0.47 16.54
C GLU A 495 9.43 0.20 17.91
N LEU A 496 8.63 1.22 18.25
CA LEU A 496 8.64 1.85 19.58
C LEU A 496 8.25 0.86 20.69
N ILE A 497 7.21 0.05 20.47
CA ILE A 497 6.74 -0.93 21.44
C ILE A 497 7.81 -2.00 21.70
N TYR A 498 8.40 -2.56 20.66
CA TYR A 498 9.39 -3.63 20.78
C TYR A 498 10.77 -3.13 21.24
N THR A 499 11.16 -1.90 20.92
CA THR A 499 12.38 -1.28 21.49
C THR A 499 12.27 -1.07 23.01
N LEU A 500 11.06 -0.81 23.52
CA LEU A 500 10.79 -0.69 24.96
C LEU A 500 10.52 -2.05 25.66
N GLY A 501 10.83 -3.16 25.00
CA GLY A 501 10.71 -4.50 25.57
C GLY A 501 9.36 -5.19 25.34
N GLY A 502 8.56 -4.69 24.38
CA GLY A 502 7.29 -5.28 23.98
C GLY A 502 6.06 -4.62 24.60
N PRO A 503 4.85 -5.05 24.21
CA PRO A 503 3.60 -4.35 24.53
C PRO A 503 3.31 -4.26 26.03
N TYR A 504 3.68 -5.29 26.80
CA TYR A 504 3.45 -5.32 28.24
C TYR A 504 4.35 -4.34 29.00
N LEU A 505 5.65 -4.30 28.67
CA LEU A 505 6.60 -3.37 29.31
C LEU A 505 6.30 -1.93 28.93
N PHE A 506 5.94 -1.68 27.67
CA PHE A 506 5.50 -0.37 27.20
C PHE A 506 4.25 0.12 27.97
N ALA A 507 3.24 -0.74 28.13
CA ALA A 507 2.03 -0.38 28.88
C ALA A 507 2.32 -0.11 30.37
N LEU A 508 3.18 -0.90 31.00
CA LEU A 508 3.58 -0.71 32.40
C LEU A 508 4.36 0.60 32.59
N PHE A 509 5.29 0.90 31.68
CA PHE A 509 6.03 2.16 31.69
C PHE A 509 5.09 3.36 31.53
N LEU A 510 4.20 3.31 30.53
CA LEU A 510 3.23 4.38 30.28
C LEU A 510 2.34 4.61 31.50
N THR A 511 1.77 3.55 32.09
CA THR A 511 0.92 3.67 33.28
C THR A 511 1.66 4.23 34.50
N SER A 512 2.91 3.83 34.71
CA SER A 512 3.75 4.37 35.79
C SER A 512 4.00 5.87 35.65
N VAL A 513 4.42 6.31 34.44
CA VAL A 513 4.64 7.73 34.13
C VAL A 513 3.37 8.55 34.35
N MET A 514 2.22 8.00 33.95
CA MET A 514 0.92 8.65 34.09
C MET A 514 0.49 8.82 35.54
N ILE A 515 0.72 7.83 36.39
CA ILE A 515 0.44 7.91 37.83
C ILE A 515 1.34 8.97 38.49
N ILE A 516 2.62 9.00 38.16
CA ILE A 516 3.57 9.98 38.70
C ILE A 516 3.17 11.40 38.32
N LEU A 517 2.85 11.63 37.03
CA LEU A 517 2.36 12.93 36.55
C LEU A 517 1.03 13.33 37.21
N ALA A 518 0.11 12.39 37.40
CA ALA A 518 -1.18 12.65 38.04
C ALA A 518 -1.00 13.06 39.51
N LEU A 519 -0.07 12.42 40.23
CA LEU A 519 0.30 12.78 41.60
C LEU A 519 0.94 14.17 41.63
N MET A 520 1.89 14.46 40.73
CA MET A 520 2.52 15.77 40.63
C MET A 520 1.50 16.89 40.36
N LEU A 521 0.56 16.68 39.43
CA LEU A 521 -0.53 17.62 39.16
C LEU A 521 -1.46 17.80 40.36
N SER A 522 -1.76 16.73 41.10
CA SER A 522 -2.59 16.80 42.31
C SER A 522 -1.92 17.59 43.43
N VAL A 523 -0.60 17.42 43.62
CA VAL A 523 0.20 18.19 44.59
C VAL A 523 0.32 19.65 44.15
N ALA A 524 0.51 19.91 42.86
CA ALA A 524 0.54 21.26 42.29
C ALA A 524 -0.79 21.98 42.52
N ARG A 525 -1.93 21.32 42.29
CA ARG A 525 -3.26 21.84 42.60
C ARG A 525 -3.41 22.16 44.09
N MET A 526 -3.03 21.25 44.98
CA MET A 526 -3.10 21.49 46.43
C MET A 526 -2.26 22.69 46.86
N LYS A 527 -1.06 22.89 46.29
CA LYS A 527 -0.19 24.03 46.62
C LYS A 527 -0.66 25.37 46.02
N LEU A 528 -1.21 25.37 44.81
CA LEU A 528 -1.61 26.60 44.10
C LEU A 528 -3.04 27.05 44.44
N VAL A 529 -3.95 26.12 44.72
CA VAL A 529 -5.38 26.37 44.93
C VAL A 529 -5.80 26.21 46.41
N GLY A 530 -5.10 25.39 47.19
CA GLY A 530 -5.54 24.95 48.53
C GLY A 530 -5.16 25.83 49.71
N ASN A 531 -4.62 27.05 49.51
CA ASN A 531 -4.18 27.89 50.63
C ASN A 531 -5.34 28.50 51.46
N ASP A 532 -6.59 28.43 50.97
CA ASP A 532 -7.77 28.95 51.68
C ASP A 532 -8.63 27.88 52.40
N ASP A 533 -8.49 26.59 52.06
CA ASP A 533 -9.39 25.53 52.55
C ASP A 533 -8.91 24.83 53.84
N TYR A 534 -7.66 25.02 54.27
CA TYR A 534 -7.09 24.32 55.44
C TYR A 534 -7.45 24.92 56.82
N SER A 535 -8.23 26.01 56.87
CA SER A 535 -8.67 26.62 58.14
C SER A 535 -10.01 26.08 58.68
N ARG A 536 -10.73 25.23 57.95
CA ARG A 536 -12.13 24.89 58.28
C ARG A 536 -12.38 23.48 58.85
N THR A 537 -11.35 22.72 59.17
CA THR A 537 -11.51 21.39 59.79
C THR A 537 -10.82 21.30 61.14
N THR A 538 -11.38 21.94 62.16
CA THR A 538 -11.45 21.41 63.54
C THR A 538 -12.35 22.29 64.43
N ALA A 539 -13.12 21.61 65.30
CA ALA A 539 -13.91 22.10 66.44
C ALA A 539 -15.35 22.61 66.19
N THR A 540 -16.33 21.78 66.57
CA THR A 540 -17.60 22.24 67.18
C THR A 540 -17.30 22.83 68.56
N PRO A 541 -17.90 23.97 68.98
CA PRO A 541 -19.15 23.90 69.74
C PRO A 541 -20.15 25.07 69.52
N ARG A 542 -21.39 24.79 69.92
CA ARG A 542 -22.60 25.64 70.05
C ARG A 542 -22.38 27.16 70.20
N GLY A 543 -23.15 27.93 69.42
CA GLY A 543 -23.43 29.35 69.67
C GLY A 543 -24.07 30.01 68.45
N LEU A 544 -25.21 30.70 68.63
CA LEU A 544 -25.81 31.58 67.64
C LEU A 544 -24.79 32.62 67.15
N HIS A 545 -24.62 32.76 65.83
CA HIS A 545 -24.69 34.03 65.10
C HIS A 545 -24.45 33.74 63.60
N VAL A 546 -25.42 34.11 62.77
CA VAL A 546 -25.26 34.22 61.32
C VAL A 546 -24.34 35.41 61.07
N GLU A 547 -23.06 35.16 60.81
CA GLU A 547 -22.16 36.17 60.23
C GLU A 547 -21.30 35.51 59.15
N GLN A 548 -21.75 35.65 57.90
CA GLN A 548 -20.90 35.58 56.72
C GLN A 548 -20.68 37.01 56.21
N SER A 549 -19.70 37.69 56.78
CA SER A 549 -19.12 38.91 56.19
C SER A 549 -17.60 38.84 56.32
N PHE A 550 -16.91 38.98 55.18
CA PHE A 550 -15.48 39.26 55.15
C PHE A 550 -15.19 40.58 55.89
N PRO A 551 -13.96 40.79 56.43
CA PRO A 551 -13.59 42.06 57.04
C PRO A 551 -13.44 43.09 55.92
N PHE A 552 -14.51 43.78 55.60
CA PHE A 552 -14.53 44.96 54.74
C PHE A 552 -15.30 46.02 55.51
N LEU A 553 -14.64 47.15 55.74
CA LEU A 553 -15.07 48.32 56.51
C LEU A 553 -16.57 48.36 56.83
N GLU A 554 -16.89 48.13 58.12
CA GLU A 554 -18.23 48.03 58.70
C GLU A 554 -19.15 49.20 58.30
N SER A 555 -18.59 50.39 58.06
CA SER A 555 -19.32 51.58 57.62
C SER A 555 -19.87 51.51 56.19
N LEU A 556 -19.24 50.72 55.30
CA LEU A 556 -19.68 50.58 53.91
C LEU A 556 -20.73 49.48 53.76
N ASN A 557 -20.73 48.46 54.61
CA ASN A 557 -21.80 47.45 54.61
C ASN A 557 -23.10 48.01 55.20
N GLU A 558 -23.03 48.88 56.22
CA GLU A 558 -24.22 49.59 56.72
C GLU A 558 -24.83 50.49 55.63
N VAL A 559 -23.99 51.25 54.90
CA VAL A 559 -24.45 52.09 53.77
C VAL A 559 -24.90 51.27 52.56
N LEU A 560 -24.30 50.10 52.30
CA LEU A 560 -24.78 49.17 51.26
C LEU A 560 -26.08 48.48 51.69
N GLU A 561 -26.27 48.16 52.96
CA GLU A 561 -27.51 47.57 53.47
C GLU A 561 -28.64 48.59 53.49
N THR A 562 -28.39 49.85 53.87
CA THR A 562 -29.41 50.91 53.78
C THR A 562 -29.80 51.19 52.32
N THR A 563 -28.84 51.29 51.40
CA THR A 563 -29.14 51.45 49.96
C THR A 563 -29.83 50.22 49.36
N ARG A 564 -29.51 48.99 49.79
CA ARG A 564 -30.22 47.76 49.37
C ARG A 564 -31.66 47.71 49.88
N VAL A 565 -31.92 48.18 51.10
CA VAL A 565 -33.27 48.26 51.67
C VAL A 565 -34.08 49.33 50.94
N GLU A 566 -33.50 50.50 50.67
CA GLU A 566 -34.11 51.57 49.87
C GLU A 566 -34.41 51.14 48.42
N GLU A 567 -33.47 50.48 47.72
CA GLU A 567 -33.67 49.95 46.36
C GLU A 567 -34.85 48.93 46.32
N SER A 568 -34.98 48.07 47.33
CA SER A 568 -36.06 47.07 47.38
C SER A 568 -37.46 47.67 47.59
N GLN A 569 -37.54 48.80 48.31
CA GLN A 569 -38.80 49.52 48.58
C GLN A 569 -39.24 50.37 47.38
N CYS A 570 -38.28 50.90 46.60
CA CYS A 570 -38.55 51.71 45.40
C CYS A 570 -38.80 50.88 44.13
N HIS A 571 -38.49 49.58 44.11
CA HIS A 571 -38.69 48.72 42.94
C HIS A 571 -40.19 48.47 42.64
N ILE A 572 -40.62 48.71 41.40
CA ILE A 572 -42.01 48.47 40.93
C ILE A 572 -42.13 47.09 40.28
N HIS A 573 -41.44 46.91 39.15
CA HIS A 573 -41.65 45.79 38.26
C HIS A 573 -40.39 45.48 37.45
N ARG A 574 -40.21 44.19 37.14
CA ARG A 574 -39.10 43.65 36.36
C ARG A 574 -39.59 43.25 34.97
N ILE A 575 -39.07 43.90 33.94
CA ILE A 575 -39.39 43.58 32.54
C ILE A 575 -38.34 42.60 32.01
N TYR A 576 -38.76 41.40 31.62
CA TYR A 576 -37.84 40.40 31.08
C TYR A 576 -37.66 40.54 29.56
N PHE A 577 -36.43 40.33 29.08
CA PHE A 577 -36.17 40.21 27.65
C PHE A 577 -36.65 38.85 27.10
N MET A 578 -37.26 38.89 25.93
CA MET A 578 -37.65 37.72 25.15
C MET A 578 -36.47 37.22 24.31
N GLY A 579 -36.39 35.91 24.09
CA GLY A 579 -35.32 35.25 23.33
C GLY A 579 -34.21 34.62 24.20
N SER A 580 -33.39 33.78 23.57
CA SER A 580 -32.33 32.98 24.22
C SER A 580 -30.91 33.58 24.08
N ASN A 581 -30.81 34.82 23.62
CA ASN A 581 -29.56 35.52 23.28
C ASN A 581 -28.65 34.71 22.35
N SER A 582 -29.22 34.11 21.31
CA SER A 582 -28.46 33.39 20.28
C SER A 582 -28.40 34.22 19.00
N PHE A 583 -27.48 33.92 18.10
CA PHE A 583 -27.39 34.63 16.81
C PHE A 583 -28.69 34.55 16.00
N ASN A 584 -29.49 33.50 16.22
CA ASN A 584 -30.80 33.30 15.57
C ASN A 584 -31.96 33.96 16.33
N GLU A 585 -31.79 34.23 17.64
CA GLU A 585 -32.80 34.79 18.53
C GLU A 585 -32.13 35.80 19.50
N PRO A 586 -31.89 37.05 19.06
CA PRO A 586 -31.38 38.10 19.94
C PRO A 586 -32.42 38.48 21.01
N TRP A 587 -31.94 39.16 22.06
CA TRP A 587 -32.83 39.75 23.06
C TRP A 587 -33.74 40.80 22.44
N HIS A 588 -35.00 40.79 22.83
CA HIS A 588 -35.96 41.82 22.43
C HIS A 588 -37.04 42.03 23.50
N LEU A 589 -37.59 43.23 23.56
CA LEU A 589 -38.71 43.64 24.42
C LEU A 589 -40.00 43.76 23.59
N PRO A 590 -41.17 43.48 24.20
CA PRO A 590 -42.46 43.66 23.54
C PRO A 590 -42.82 45.16 23.39
N HIS A 591 -43.48 45.52 22.28
CA HIS A 591 -43.91 46.90 21.95
C HIS A 591 -45.15 47.39 22.73
N SER A 592 -45.34 46.93 23.97
CA SER A 592 -46.42 47.39 24.83
C SER A 592 -45.98 47.31 26.30
N PRO A 593 -46.17 48.38 27.10
CA PRO A 593 -45.82 48.35 28.51
C PRO A 593 -46.69 47.32 29.27
N PRO A 594 -46.11 46.52 30.19
CA PRO A 594 -46.86 45.65 31.10
C PRO A 594 -47.90 46.41 31.90
N ASP A 595 -49.05 45.77 32.17
CA ASP A 595 -50.20 46.34 32.91
C ASP A 595 -49.80 46.98 34.25
N GLN A 596 -48.73 46.49 34.90
CA GLN A 596 -48.22 47.00 36.19
C GLN A 596 -47.48 48.34 36.08
N ILE A 597 -46.98 48.72 34.90
CA ILE A 597 -46.20 49.95 34.70
C ILE A 597 -46.86 51.00 33.79
N VAL A 598 -48.01 50.68 33.19
CA VAL A 598 -48.74 51.57 32.26
C VAL A 598 -49.01 52.94 32.88
N ASP A 599 -49.32 53.00 34.17
CA ASP A 599 -49.62 54.24 34.89
C ASP A 599 -48.38 55.13 35.12
N PHE A 600 -47.18 54.58 35.05
CA PHE A 600 -45.90 55.28 35.34
C PHE A 600 -45.13 55.69 34.08
N VAL A 601 -45.59 55.22 32.91
CA VAL A 601 -44.86 55.31 31.65
C VAL A 601 -45.69 56.02 30.57
N TYR A 602 -45.05 56.78 29.68
CA TYR A 602 -45.66 57.27 28.45
C TYR A 602 -45.54 56.19 27.37
N GLU A 603 -46.68 55.65 26.90
CA GLU A 603 -46.72 54.51 25.96
C GLU A 603 -45.90 54.78 24.68
N ASP A 604 -46.05 55.95 24.06
CA ASP A 604 -45.32 56.32 22.82
C ASP A 604 -43.81 56.48 23.03
N ALA A 605 -43.39 56.96 24.21
CA ALA A 605 -41.96 57.10 24.53
C ALA A 605 -41.33 55.76 24.92
N PHE A 606 -42.12 54.86 25.53
CA PHE A 606 -41.70 53.49 25.81
C PHE A 606 -41.52 52.67 24.54
N ASN A 607 -42.41 52.81 23.56
CA ASN A 607 -42.29 52.08 22.30
C ASN A 607 -41.02 52.48 21.51
N ARG A 608 -40.65 53.78 21.52
CA ARG A 608 -39.38 54.24 20.94
C ARG A 608 -38.16 53.71 21.69
N PHE A 609 -38.21 53.72 23.02
CA PHE A 609 -37.19 53.09 23.85
C PHE A 609 -37.02 51.60 23.52
N VAL A 610 -38.13 50.86 23.37
CA VAL A 610 -38.12 49.45 22.99
C VAL A 610 -37.50 49.23 21.60
N GLU A 611 -37.78 50.08 20.61
CA GLU A 611 -37.18 50.00 19.28
C GLU A 611 -35.65 50.17 19.32
N GLU A 612 -35.16 51.15 20.06
CA GLU A 612 -33.71 51.40 20.21
C GLU A 612 -33.02 50.27 20.97
N VAL A 613 -33.61 49.79 22.07
CA VAL A 613 -33.11 48.65 22.84
C VAL A 613 -33.08 47.36 22.00
N ASN A 614 -34.13 47.09 21.22
CA ASN A 614 -34.20 45.95 20.31
C ASN A 614 -33.17 46.06 19.17
N GLY A 615 -32.93 47.27 18.67
CA GLY A 615 -31.89 47.55 17.68
C GLY A 615 -30.47 47.30 18.22
N LEU A 616 -30.19 47.75 19.45
CA LEU A 616 -28.89 47.52 20.12
C LEU A 616 -28.64 46.04 20.42
N ALA A 617 -29.70 45.32 20.81
CA ALA A 617 -29.65 43.89 21.13
C ALA A 617 -29.50 42.98 19.89
N ALA A 618 -29.80 43.46 18.68
CA ALA A 618 -29.70 42.68 17.45
C ALA A 618 -28.24 42.36 17.04
N TYR A 619 -28.02 41.15 16.50
CA TYR A 619 -26.72 40.70 16.00
C TYR A 619 -26.54 40.98 14.49
N GLN A 620 -25.32 41.27 14.07
CA GLN A 620 -24.98 41.38 12.65
C GLN A 620 -24.71 40.00 12.03
N TRP A 621 -24.96 39.85 10.73
CA TRP A 621 -24.87 38.56 10.03
C TRP A 621 -23.47 37.91 10.04
N TRP A 622 -22.41 38.72 10.03
CA TRP A 622 -21.03 38.21 10.03
C TRP A 622 -20.65 37.61 11.39
N GLU A 623 -21.24 38.09 12.48
CA GLU A 623 -20.96 37.59 13.84
C GLU A 623 -21.36 36.12 13.98
N GLY A 624 -22.52 35.76 13.40
CA GLY A 624 -22.99 34.38 13.31
C GLY A 624 -22.15 33.53 12.36
N SER A 625 -21.69 34.10 11.24
CA SER A 625 -20.86 33.39 10.25
C SER A 625 -19.50 32.98 10.84
N VAL A 626 -18.85 33.87 11.60
CA VAL A 626 -17.59 33.58 12.32
C VAL A 626 -17.81 32.47 13.35
N HIS A 627 -18.92 32.52 14.09
CA HIS A 627 -19.27 31.48 15.04
C HIS A 627 -19.48 30.12 14.35
N SER A 628 -20.15 30.07 13.20
CA SER A 628 -20.34 28.83 12.43
C SER A 628 -19.03 28.22 11.95
N ILE A 629 -18.09 29.04 11.44
CA ILE A 629 -16.76 28.58 11.01
C ILE A 629 -15.95 28.06 12.21
N LEU A 630 -15.91 28.81 13.30
CA LEU A 630 -15.20 28.40 14.51
C LEU A 630 -15.81 27.13 15.14
N THR A 631 -17.13 26.92 15.02
CA THR A 631 -17.77 25.69 15.53
C THR A 631 -17.24 24.45 14.83
N LEU A 632 -16.88 24.56 13.54
CA LEU A 632 -16.33 23.46 12.74
C LEU A 632 -14.82 23.26 12.96
N VAL A 633 -14.06 24.36 13.10
CA VAL A 633 -12.58 24.32 13.17
C VAL A 633 -12.07 24.19 14.61
N ALA A 634 -12.69 24.89 15.56
CA ALA A 634 -12.25 24.93 16.95
C ALA A 634 -13.39 25.32 17.92
N TYR A 635 -14.20 24.32 18.30
CA TYR A 635 -15.34 24.47 19.20
C TYR A 635 -15.12 25.34 20.47
N PRO A 636 -14.02 25.19 21.24
CA PRO A 636 -13.82 26.01 22.44
C PRO A 636 -13.62 27.51 22.14
N PHE A 637 -13.08 27.86 20.97
CA PHE A 637 -13.01 29.25 20.53
C PHE A 637 -14.38 29.76 20.07
N ALA A 638 -15.20 28.91 19.45
CA ALA A 638 -16.56 29.27 19.04
C ALA A 638 -17.44 29.65 20.24
N TRP A 639 -17.32 28.92 21.35
CA TRP A 639 -18.03 29.22 22.59
C TRP A 639 -17.54 30.52 23.23
N SER A 640 -16.21 30.71 23.34
CA SER A 640 -15.63 31.94 23.87
C SER A 640 -16.01 33.17 23.04
N TRP A 641 -16.04 33.05 21.71
CA TRP A 641 -16.51 34.10 20.79
C TRP A 641 -17.96 34.49 21.07
N GLN A 642 -18.85 33.50 21.22
CA GLN A 642 -20.26 33.74 21.51
C GLN A 642 -20.45 34.44 22.86
N GLN A 643 -19.74 34.01 23.91
CA GLN A 643 -19.81 34.64 25.24
C GLN A 643 -19.29 36.08 25.23
N TRP A 644 -18.19 36.33 24.52
CA TRP A 644 -17.63 37.67 24.38
C TRP A 644 -18.61 38.63 23.68
N ARG A 645 -19.23 38.20 22.57
CA ARG A 645 -20.26 39.00 21.87
C ARG A 645 -21.49 39.27 22.74
N ARG A 646 -21.95 38.28 23.53
CA ARG A 646 -23.07 38.48 24.48
C ARG A 646 -22.75 39.50 25.55
N TRP A 647 -21.53 39.47 26.08
CA TRP A 647 -21.10 40.40 27.11
C TRP A 647 -21.00 41.84 26.58
N GLU A 648 -20.42 42.03 25.38
CA GLU A 648 -20.36 43.33 24.73
C GLU A 648 -21.75 43.93 24.48
N LYS A 649 -22.75 43.10 24.13
CA LYS A 649 -24.15 43.54 23.98
C LYS A 649 -24.77 43.99 25.31
N LEU A 650 -24.53 43.25 26.39
CA LEU A 650 -24.99 43.65 27.73
C LEU A 650 -24.36 44.99 28.15
N GLN A 651 -23.06 45.16 27.95
CA GLN A 651 -22.37 46.40 28.30
C GLN A 651 -22.94 47.59 27.55
N ARG A 652 -23.14 47.48 26.23
CA ARG A 652 -23.78 48.56 25.46
C ARG A 652 -25.20 48.88 25.91
N LEU A 653 -25.99 47.86 26.28
CA LEU A 653 -27.34 48.09 26.81
C LEU A 653 -27.30 48.80 28.18
N GLN A 654 -26.33 48.46 29.04
CA GLN A 654 -26.14 49.11 30.33
C GLN A 654 -25.66 50.56 30.17
N GLU A 655 -24.70 50.82 29.29
CA GLU A 655 -24.21 52.17 28.96
C GLU A 655 -25.33 53.03 28.38
N PHE A 656 -26.11 52.48 27.44
CA PHE A 656 -27.24 53.16 26.83
C PHE A 656 -28.28 53.59 27.88
N VAL A 657 -28.73 52.66 28.75
CA VAL A 657 -29.76 52.96 29.74
C VAL A 657 -29.25 53.85 30.87
N HIS A 658 -27.98 53.75 31.26
CA HIS A 658 -27.44 54.52 32.38
C HIS A 658 -26.97 55.94 31.98
N SER A 659 -26.49 56.13 30.74
CA SER A 659 -25.78 57.36 30.36
C SER A 659 -26.25 58.04 29.07
N GLU A 660 -26.82 57.31 28.11
CA GLU A 660 -27.23 57.89 26.82
C GLU A 660 -28.73 58.20 26.72
N TYR A 661 -29.57 57.48 27.47
CA TYR A 661 -31.02 57.63 27.42
C TYR A 661 -31.57 58.53 28.54
N ASP A 662 -32.30 59.59 28.17
CA ASP A 662 -32.85 60.60 29.10
C ASP A 662 -34.03 60.11 29.99
N HIS A 663 -34.25 58.80 30.08
CA HIS A 663 -35.40 58.18 30.77
C HIS A 663 -36.77 58.78 30.41
N ALA A 664 -36.92 59.34 29.20
CA ALA A 664 -38.09 60.10 28.76
C ALA A 664 -39.40 59.30 28.81
N CYS A 665 -39.32 57.96 28.84
CA CYS A 665 -40.47 57.10 29.02
C CYS A 665 -41.11 57.19 30.42
N LEU A 666 -40.38 57.58 31.47
CA LEU A 666 -40.90 57.68 32.83
C LEU A 666 -41.67 59.00 33.05
N ARG A 667 -42.83 58.93 33.73
CA ARG A 667 -43.63 60.13 34.04
C ARG A 667 -42.99 61.00 35.13
N SER A 668 -42.34 60.39 36.12
CA SER A 668 -41.67 61.10 37.23
C SER A 668 -40.55 62.03 36.74
N CYS A 669 -40.52 63.26 37.24
CA CYS A 669 -39.49 64.25 36.89
C CYS A 669 -38.14 63.92 37.56
N ARG A 670 -38.16 63.42 38.80
CA ARG A 670 -36.95 63.09 39.55
C ARG A 670 -36.21 61.87 39.00
N SER A 671 -36.92 60.81 38.61
CA SER A 671 -36.29 59.64 38.02
C SER A 671 -35.62 59.95 36.67
N ARG A 672 -36.16 60.92 35.93
CA ARG A 672 -35.56 61.47 34.70
C ARG A 672 -34.32 62.32 34.97
N ALA A 673 -34.34 63.17 35.99
CA ALA A 673 -33.23 64.06 36.31
C ALA A 673 -32.01 63.34 36.92
N LEU A 674 -32.23 62.27 37.68
CA LEU A 674 -31.17 61.53 38.38
C LEU A 674 -30.64 60.30 37.63
N TYR A 675 -31.24 59.92 36.51
CA TYR A 675 -30.90 58.68 35.78
C TYR A 675 -30.96 57.41 36.64
N GLU A 676 -31.89 57.37 37.61
CA GLU A 676 -32.03 56.28 38.61
C GLU A 676 -33.29 55.42 38.39
N GLY A 677 -34.10 55.69 37.36
CA GLY A 677 -35.40 55.05 37.18
C GLY A 677 -35.41 53.68 36.49
N LEU A 678 -34.34 53.32 35.75
CA LEU A 678 -34.23 52.05 35.02
C LEU A 678 -32.83 51.45 35.23
N LYS A 679 -32.77 50.13 35.48
CA LYS A 679 -31.51 49.40 35.64
C LYS A 679 -31.53 48.11 34.82
N VAL A 680 -30.51 47.92 33.97
CA VAL A 680 -30.37 46.70 33.16
C VAL A 680 -29.45 45.71 33.85
N SER A 681 -29.96 44.52 34.09
CA SER A 681 -29.23 43.42 34.71
C SER A 681 -29.39 42.15 33.88
N ALA A 682 -28.44 41.23 34.00
CA ALA A 682 -28.49 39.95 33.33
C ALA A 682 -27.96 38.84 34.23
N GLY A 683 -28.47 37.64 34.02
CA GLY A 683 -27.99 36.45 34.71
C GLY A 683 -26.55 36.10 34.32
N PRO A 684 -25.86 35.26 35.12
CA PRO A 684 -24.46 34.88 34.91
C PRO A 684 -24.20 34.08 33.62
N ASP A 685 -25.25 33.63 32.94
CA ASP A 685 -25.19 32.84 31.70
C ASP A 685 -25.34 33.72 30.46
N LEU A 686 -25.67 35.00 30.65
CA LEU A 686 -26.00 35.96 29.59
C LEU A 686 -27.08 35.45 28.62
N VAL A 687 -27.94 34.53 29.09
CA VAL A 687 -29.09 34.02 28.33
C VAL A 687 -30.36 34.80 28.69
N LEU A 688 -30.52 35.17 29.96
CA LEU A 688 -31.63 35.97 30.47
C LEU A 688 -31.12 37.37 30.86
N ALA A 689 -31.81 38.39 30.39
CA ALA A 689 -31.65 39.78 30.82
C ALA A 689 -33.01 40.34 31.25
N TYR A 690 -32.99 41.38 32.07
CA TYR A 690 -34.17 42.10 32.49
C TYR A 690 -33.86 43.57 32.81
N ILE A 691 -34.90 44.41 32.76
CA ILE A 691 -34.88 45.82 33.14
C ILE A 691 -35.72 45.98 34.40
N ASP A 692 -35.10 46.43 35.48
CA ASP A 692 -35.76 46.76 36.73
C ASP A 692 -36.19 48.23 36.70
N VAL A 693 -37.47 48.49 37.02
CA VAL A 693 -38.06 49.84 37.05
C VAL A 693 -38.22 50.30 38.50
N PHE A 694 -37.69 51.48 38.83
CA PHE A 694 -37.72 52.06 40.17
C PHE A 694 -38.56 53.34 40.22
N LEU A 695 -39.29 53.54 41.32
CA LEU A 695 -40.03 54.78 41.63
C LEU A 695 -39.06 55.89 42.04
N GLY A 696 -39.20 57.06 41.42
CA GLY A 696 -38.65 58.29 41.96
C GLY A 696 -39.49 58.73 43.16
N GLY A 697 -38.86 59.03 44.31
CA GLY A 697 -39.52 59.32 45.60
C GLY A 697 -40.49 60.52 45.66
N ASP A 698 -40.85 61.12 44.52
CA ASP A 698 -41.86 62.17 44.40
C ASP A 698 -43.29 61.60 44.38
N GLU A 699 -43.45 60.31 44.05
CA GLU A 699 -44.74 59.59 44.05
C GLU A 699 -44.91 58.82 45.37
N LYS A 700 -45.38 59.49 46.44
CA LYS A 700 -45.59 58.83 47.74
C LYS A 700 -46.76 57.83 47.72
N ARG A 701 -46.49 56.57 47.39
CA ARG A 701 -47.26 55.40 47.85
C ARG A 701 -46.45 54.63 48.89
N LEU A 702 -47.12 53.98 49.85
CA LEU A 702 -46.48 52.98 50.73
C LEU A 702 -45.85 51.87 49.86
N PRO A 703 -44.74 51.24 50.28
CA PRO A 703 -44.16 50.12 49.56
C PRO A 703 -45.24 49.06 49.35
N THR A 704 -45.53 48.73 48.09
CA THR A 704 -46.51 47.68 47.75
C THR A 704 -46.07 46.38 48.40
N SER A 705 -46.96 45.76 49.18
CA SER A 705 -46.65 44.47 49.82
C SER A 705 -46.46 43.37 48.77
N LEU A 706 -45.74 42.29 49.12
CA LEU A 706 -45.55 41.13 48.23
C LEU A 706 -46.89 40.61 47.66
N HIS A 707 -47.95 40.58 48.48
CA HIS A 707 -49.29 40.11 48.11
C HIS A 707 -49.91 40.96 46.99
N GLU A 708 -49.73 42.29 47.02
CA GLU A 708 -50.23 43.20 45.97
C GLU A 708 -49.48 43.05 44.63
N ARG A 709 -48.33 42.37 44.62
CA ARG A 709 -47.53 42.08 43.42
C ARG A 709 -47.87 40.74 42.78
N MET A 710 -48.78 39.96 43.39
CA MET A 710 -49.23 38.67 42.84
C MET A 710 -50.30 38.88 41.77
N PRO A 711 -50.32 38.08 40.69
CA PRO A 711 -49.38 37.00 40.37
C PRO A 711 -48.06 37.52 39.80
N MET A 712 -46.94 36.95 40.25
CA MET A 712 -45.59 37.33 39.81
C MET A 712 -44.95 36.19 39.00
N SER A 713 -44.49 36.47 37.77
CA SER A 713 -43.76 35.51 36.95
C SER A 713 -42.24 35.70 37.08
N ILE A 714 -41.50 34.64 37.36
CA ILE A 714 -40.03 34.64 37.46
C ILE A 714 -39.45 33.68 36.42
N ILE A 715 -38.74 34.22 35.42
CA ILE A 715 -38.23 33.42 34.30
C ILE A 715 -36.92 32.73 34.67
N PHE A 716 -36.74 31.48 34.25
CA PHE A 716 -35.47 30.77 34.39
C PHE A 716 -34.39 31.30 33.45
N GLY A 717 -33.17 31.38 33.95
CA GLY A 717 -31.97 31.54 33.13
C GLY A 717 -31.58 30.23 32.45
N GLY A 718 -30.73 30.33 31.43
CA GLY A 718 -30.30 29.18 30.64
C GLY A 718 -31.31 28.75 29.58
N ASN A 719 -30.88 27.87 28.67
CA ASN A 719 -31.67 27.43 27.52
C ASN A 719 -31.82 25.89 27.46
N GLY A 720 -31.46 25.19 28.53
CA GLY A 720 -31.52 23.72 28.61
C GLY A 720 -30.48 22.99 27.77
N SER A 721 -29.40 23.67 27.34
CA SER A 721 -28.26 23.04 26.67
C SER A 721 -27.27 22.45 27.70
N TYR A 722 -26.35 21.60 27.25
CA TYR A 722 -25.33 21.01 28.13
C TYR A 722 -24.44 22.07 28.80
N LEU A 723 -24.06 23.13 28.07
CA LEU A 723 -23.19 24.20 28.56
C LEU A 723 -23.93 25.30 29.35
N SER A 724 -25.25 25.42 29.20
CA SER A 724 -26.09 26.38 29.94
C SER A 724 -27.44 25.73 30.29
N ALA A 725 -27.43 24.98 31.39
CA ALA A 725 -28.60 24.34 31.96
C ALA A 725 -29.61 25.37 32.46
N TYR A 726 -30.88 24.96 32.63
CA TYR A 726 -31.87 25.84 33.25
C TYR A 726 -31.49 26.11 34.71
N ASN A 727 -31.58 27.37 35.11
CA ASN A 727 -31.20 27.84 36.43
C ASN A 727 -32.16 28.94 36.90
N PHE A 728 -32.65 28.82 38.13
CA PHE A 728 -33.36 29.87 38.84
C PHE A 728 -32.36 30.83 39.49
N HIS A 729 -32.27 32.04 38.93
CA HIS A 729 -31.39 33.09 39.45
C HIS A 729 -32.12 33.94 40.48
N SER A 730 -31.68 33.88 41.74
CA SER A 730 -32.17 34.77 42.80
C SER A 730 -31.18 35.90 43.03
N ASP A 731 -31.59 37.11 42.63
CA ASP A 731 -30.85 38.34 42.93
C ASP A 731 -31.08 38.78 44.37
N ASN A 732 -30.21 39.65 44.88
CA ASN A 732 -30.41 40.32 46.17
C ASN A 732 -31.78 41.00 46.26
N LEU A 733 -32.27 41.58 45.16
CA LEU A 733 -33.61 42.18 45.09
C LEU A 733 -34.71 41.15 45.29
N LEU A 734 -34.65 40.00 44.60
CA LEU A 734 -35.64 38.95 44.72
C LEU A 734 -35.60 38.29 46.11
N THR A 735 -34.40 38.04 46.64
CA THR A 735 -34.24 37.49 48.00
C THR A 735 -34.81 38.45 49.06
N ASN A 736 -34.55 39.75 48.94
CA ASN A 736 -35.10 40.75 49.86
C ASN A 736 -36.63 40.83 49.75
N LEU A 737 -37.19 40.74 48.54
CA LEU A 737 -38.65 40.69 48.36
C LEU A 737 -39.26 39.43 48.97
N MET A 738 -38.68 38.26 48.74
CA MET A 738 -39.17 37.01 49.32
C MET A 738 -38.99 36.94 50.83
N SER A 739 -37.99 37.63 51.38
CA SER A 739 -37.78 37.72 52.84
C SER A 739 -38.93 38.38 53.60
N GLN A 740 -39.83 39.08 52.89
CA GLN A 740 -41.07 39.62 53.46
C GLN A 740 -42.08 38.53 53.82
N ALA A 741 -42.02 37.35 53.20
CA ALA A 741 -42.96 36.25 53.41
C ALA A 741 -42.30 34.95 53.91
N VAL A 742 -41.06 34.65 53.52
CA VAL A 742 -40.36 33.40 53.83
C VAL A 742 -38.94 33.70 54.35
N PRO A 743 -38.42 32.99 55.38
CA PRO A 743 -37.06 33.19 55.86
C PRO A 743 -36.02 33.04 54.73
N ALA A 744 -35.02 33.94 54.69
CA ALA A 744 -34.01 33.95 53.63
C ALA A 744 -33.28 32.60 53.49
N THR A 745 -33.02 31.89 54.60
CA THR A 745 -32.41 30.55 54.61
C THR A 745 -33.27 29.50 53.91
N MET A 746 -34.59 29.53 54.11
CA MET A 746 -35.55 28.65 53.45
C MET A 746 -35.62 28.97 51.94
N TRP A 747 -35.63 30.26 51.59
CA TRP A 747 -35.56 30.69 50.18
C TRP A 747 -34.29 30.22 49.48
N TYR A 748 -33.12 30.40 50.10
CA TYR A 748 -31.85 29.92 49.52
C TYR A 748 -31.82 28.40 49.32
N ARG A 749 -32.37 27.62 50.27
CA ARG A 749 -32.49 26.16 50.13
C ARG A 749 -33.44 25.75 49.02
N LEU A 750 -34.58 26.42 48.91
CA LEU A 750 -35.54 26.21 47.81
C LEU A 750 -34.89 26.46 46.45
N VAL A 751 -34.17 27.58 46.31
CA VAL A 751 -33.45 27.94 45.09
C VAL A 751 -32.40 26.89 44.73
N ALA A 752 -31.59 26.47 45.71
CA ALA A 752 -30.55 25.47 45.48
C ALA A 752 -31.13 24.08 45.15
N GLY A 753 -32.21 23.66 45.81
CA GLY A 753 -32.92 22.42 45.53
C GLY A 753 -33.61 22.41 44.16
N LEU A 754 -34.24 23.53 43.78
CA LEU A 754 -34.85 23.70 42.46
C LEU A 754 -33.80 23.66 41.36
N ASN A 755 -32.66 24.34 41.54
CA ASN A 755 -31.55 24.34 40.59
C ASN A 755 -30.95 22.95 40.39
N ALA A 756 -30.93 22.10 41.44
CA ALA A 756 -30.52 20.71 41.31
C ALA A 756 -31.45 19.88 40.40
N GLN A 757 -32.75 20.18 40.40
CA GLN A 757 -33.72 19.52 39.51
C GLN A 757 -33.70 20.13 38.09
N LEU A 758 -33.67 21.47 37.97
CA LEU A 758 -33.62 22.18 36.70
C LEU A 758 -32.39 21.83 35.86
N ARG A 759 -31.26 21.50 36.51
CA ARG A 759 -30.05 21.00 35.84
C ARG A 759 -30.30 19.74 34.97
N THR A 760 -31.28 18.92 35.32
CA THR A 760 -31.60 17.69 34.56
C THR A 760 -32.52 17.91 33.36
N VAL A 761 -33.12 19.10 33.26
CA VAL A 761 -34.04 19.48 32.18
C VAL A 761 -33.28 19.78 30.90
N ARG A 762 -33.67 19.12 29.81
CA ARG A 762 -32.96 19.18 28.52
C ARG A 762 -33.87 19.65 27.39
N LYS A 763 -33.36 20.59 26.59
CA LYS A 763 -33.98 21.00 25.32
C LYS A 763 -34.00 19.81 24.34
N GLY A 764 -35.13 19.53 23.69
CA GLY A 764 -35.32 18.34 22.83
C GLY A 764 -35.90 17.11 23.55
N SER A 765 -36.04 17.15 24.88
CA SER A 765 -36.72 16.10 25.66
C SER A 765 -37.53 16.68 26.84
N LEU A 766 -38.08 17.89 26.66
CA LEU A 766 -38.77 18.62 27.72
C LEU A 766 -39.94 17.82 28.34
N ARG A 767 -40.65 17.04 27.52
CA ARG A 767 -41.80 16.21 27.93
C ARG A 767 -41.46 15.22 29.04
N SER A 768 -40.29 14.59 28.99
CA SER A 768 -39.88 13.59 29.99
C SER A 768 -39.09 14.21 31.14
N THR A 769 -38.35 15.29 30.90
CA THR A 769 -37.47 15.89 31.92
C THR A 769 -38.16 16.91 32.83
N LEU A 770 -39.29 17.51 32.43
CA LEU A 770 -40.04 18.46 33.28
C LEU A 770 -40.93 17.77 34.32
N LEU A 771 -41.37 16.54 34.05
CA LEU A 771 -42.20 15.75 34.98
C LEU A 771 -41.54 15.58 36.38
N PRO A 772 -40.24 15.23 36.50
CA PRO A 772 -39.55 15.21 37.78
C PRO A 772 -39.54 16.55 38.52
N VAL A 773 -39.43 17.67 37.81
CA VAL A 773 -39.42 19.02 38.41
C VAL A 773 -40.79 19.36 38.99
N ILE A 774 -41.87 19.09 38.22
CA ILE A 774 -43.25 19.30 38.68
C ILE A 774 -43.54 18.45 39.91
N SER A 775 -43.17 17.15 39.86
CA SER A 775 -43.35 16.26 41.02
C SER A 775 -42.58 16.72 42.26
N TRP A 776 -41.39 17.32 42.08
CA TRP A 776 -40.59 17.85 43.19
C TRP A 776 -41.20 19.14 43.76
N LEU A 777 -41.69 20.05 42.91
CA LEU A 777 -42.39 21.27 43.34
C LEU A 777 -43.64 20.92 44.16
N GLU A 778 -44.44 19.95 43.72
CA GLU A 778 -45.66 19.52 44.41
C GLU A 778 -45.38 18.79 45.74
N SER A 779 -44.31 17.98 45.81
CA SER A 779 -44.03 17.15 46.99
C SER A 779 -43.09 17.77 48.02
N HIS A 780 -42.14 18.61 47.61
CA HIS A 780 -41.08 19.16 48.49
C HIS A 780 -41.22 20.67 48.73
N ALA A 781 -41.63 21.45 47.74
CA ALA A 781 -41.67 22.93 47.83
C ALA A 781 -43.03 23.48 48.27
N ASN A 782 -44.09 23.17 47.53
CA ASN A 782 -45.44 23.72 47.76
C ASN A 782 -46.01 23.43 49.15
N PRO A 783 -45.85 22.23 49.76
CA PRO A 783 -46.36 21.97 51.12
C PRO A 783 -45.85 22.95 52.18
N TRP A 784 -44.58 23.37 52.08
CA TRP A 784 -43.95 24.30 53.03
C TRP A 784 -44.25 25.77 52.71
N LEU A 785 -44.45 26.10 51.44
CA LEU A 785 -44.83 27.43 51.00
C LEU A 785 -46.30 27.76 51.32
N TYR A 786 -47.18 26.75 51.32
CA TYR A 786 -48.57 26.90 51.74
C TYR A 786 -48.69 27.36 53.20
N GLU A 787 -47.79 26.90 54.09
CA GLU A 787 -47.77 27.38 55.50
C GLU A 787 -47.50 28.89 55.61
N HIS A 788 -46.91 29.49 54.57
CA HIS A 788 -46.59 30.91 54.47
C HIS A 788 -47.53 31.66 53.50
N GLY A 789 -48.64 31.04 53.05
CA GLY A 789 -49.64 31.66 52.18
C GLY A 789 -49.24 31.79 50.71
N LEU A 790 -48.22 31.04 50.26
CA LEU A 790 -47.66 31.12 48.91
C LEU A 790 -47.82 29.81 48.15
N ARG A 791 -48.07 29.90 46.84
CA ARG A 791 -48.06 28.74 45.93
C ARG A 791 -47.16 29.02 44.72
N ILE A 792 -46.38 28.01 44.32
CA ILE A 792 -45.51 28.07 43.13
C ILE A 792 -45.97 27.04 42.11
N ASP A 793 -46.34 27.53 40.93
CA ASP A 793 -46.63 26.67 39.79
C ASP A 793 -45.58 26.89 38.69
N LEU A 794 -45.18 25.82 38.00
CA LEU A 794 -44.34 25.94 36.81
C LEU A 794 -45.18 26.56 35.69
N ALA A 795 -44.63 27.54 34.97
CA ALA A 795 -45.30 28.17 33.84
C ALA A 795 -44.37 28.33 32.65
N TRP A 796 -44.94 28.47 31.47
CA TRP A 796 -44.21 28.94 30.30
C TRP A 796 -44.76 30.30 29.87
N CYS A 797 -43.86 31.22 29.53
CA CYS A 797 -44.18 32.56 29.07
C CYS A 797 -43.82 32.67 27.57
N GLN A 798 -44.79 33.13 26.77
CA GLN A 798 -44.77 33.53 25.36
C GLN A 798 -43.79 32.82 24.40
N ALA A 799 -44.35 32.14 23.39
CA ALA A 799 -43.60 31.52 22.31
C ALA A 799 -43.09 32.57 21.32
N THR A 800 -41.77 32.59 21.10
CA THR A 800 -41.15 33.31 19.97
C THR A 800 -41.49 32.61 18.65
N VAL A 801 -41.39 33.33 17.53
CA VAL A 801 -41.69 32.81 16.16
C VAL A 801 -40.84 31.57 15.80
N SER A 802 -39.73 31.38 16.51
CA SER A 802 -38.75 30.30 16.37
C SER A 802 -39.02 29.06 17.24
N GLY A 803 -40.09 29.06 18.04
CA GLY A 803 -40.50 27.88 18.83
C GLY A 803 -39.72 27.66 20.15
N TYR A 804 -39.01 28.68 20.65
CA TYR A 804 -38.36 28.62 21.96
C TYR A 804 -39.36 28.92 23.09
N TYR A 805 -39.45 28.02 24.09
CA TYR A 805 -40.22 28.21 25.31
C TYR A 805 -39.35 28.86 26.39
N GLN A 806 -39.77 30.04 26.89
CA GLN A 806 -39.22 30.57 28.13
C GLN A 806 -39.96 29.96 29.32
N LEU A 807 -39.26 29.09 30.05
CA LEU A 807 -39.78 28.45 31.27
C LEU A 807 -39.56 29.38 32.46
N GLY A 808 -40.50 29.37 33.40
CA GLY A 808 -40.41 30.14 34.64
C GLY A 808 -41.35 29.61 35.73
N LEU A 809 -41.36 30.30 36.85
CA LEU A 809 -42.29 30.07 37.96
C LEU A 809 -43.37 31.16 37.97
N LEU A 810 -44.59 30.75 38.24
CA LEU A 810 -45.70 31.64 38.56
C LEU A 810 -45.95 31.57 40.06
N LEU A 811 -45.78 32.71 40.73
CA LEU A 811 -46.04 32.89 42.14
C LEU A 811 -47.49 33.38 42.30
N ASN A 812 -48.31 32.59 43.00
CA ASN A 812 -49.73 32.86 43.24
C ASN A 812 -50.00 32.97 44.74
N GLU A 813 -51.03 33.75 45.09
CA GLU A 813 -51.59 33.75 46.44
C GLU A 813 -52.35 32.44 46.69
N ALA A 814 -52.22 31.90 47.91
CA ALA A 814 -52.83 30.63 48.28
C ALA A 814 -54.35 30.79 48.55
N ASP A 815 -55.16 30.96 47.50
CA ASP A 815 -56.62 30.91 47.63
C ASP A 815 -57.17 29.47 47.58
N ASP A 816 -58.25 29.27 48.34
CA ASP A 816 -58.84 28.03 48.85
C ASP A 816 -58.76 26.75 47.99
N ILE A 817 -58.37 25.68 48.69
CA ILE A 817 -58.33 24.27 48.28
C ILE A 817 -59.67 23.84 47.63
N PRO A 818 -59.70 23.34 46.37
CA PRO A 818 -60.74 22.42 45.96
C PRO A 818 -60.44 21.06 46.61
N GLN A 819 -61.25 20.70 47.60
CA GLN A 819 -61.25 19.38 48.20
C GLN A 819 -61.44 18.30 47.11
N CYS A 820 -60.35 17.64 46.71
CA CYS A 820 -60.43 16.31 46.12
C CYS A 820 -59.17 15.50 46.42
N PHE A 821 -59.36 14.52 47.30
CA PHE A 821 -58.56 13.31 47.50
C PHE A 821 -57.25 13.41 48.31
N GLN A 822 -57.45 13.39 49.63
CA GLN A 822 -56.78 12.42 50.49
C GLN A 822 -56.83 11.01 49.87
N SER A 823 -55.68 10.37 49.67
CA SER A 823 -55.46 8.91 49.79
C SER A 823 -53.96 8.60 49.68
N ALA A 824 -53.22 8.91 50.74
CA ALA A 824 -51.90 8.33 50.98
C ALA A 824 -52.09 6.96 51.65
N THR A 825 -52.30 5.90 50.87
CA THR A 825 -52.08 4.51 51.31
C THR A 825 -52.12 3.56 50.10
N LEU A 826 -50.95 3.27 49.53
CA LEU A 826 -50.47 1.96 49.05
C LEU A 826 -49.29 2.14 48.09
N LEU A 827 -48.08 1.94 48.64
CA LEU A 827 -46.86 1.70 47.88
C LEU A 827 -46.92 0.33 47.17
N ASN A 828 -46.45 0.32 45.91
CA ASN A 828 -45.76 -0.76 45.19
C ASN A 828 -46.39 -1.13 43.83
N MET A 829 -45.78 -0.66 42.74
CA MET A 829 -45.46 -1.43 41.52
C MET A 829 -44.67 -0.53 40.53
N PRO A 830 -43.63 -1.05 39.84
CA PRO A 830 -42.84 -0.29 38.88
C PRO A 830 -43.54 -0.25 37.50
N PRO A 831 -43.35 0.81 36.68
CA PRO A 831 -43.89 0.81 35.32
C PRO A 831 -43.01 -0.04 34.40
N ARG A 832 -43.62 -1.10 33.83
CA ARG A 832 -43.09 -1.91 32.73
C ARG A 832 -43.23 -1.16 31.40
N SER A 833 -42.25 -1.34 30.53
CA SER A 833 -42.12 -0.80 29.18
C SER A 833 -43.25 -1.21 28.21
N PRO A 834 -43.59 -0.39 27.19
CA PRO A 834 -44.42 -0.82 26.07
C PRO A 834 -43.54 -1.37 24.92
N ALA A 835 -43.87 -2.59 24.48
CA ALA A 835 -43.34 -3.20 23.27
C ALA A 835 -44.31 -2.99 22.09
N SER A 836 -43.73 -2.62 20.96
CA SER A 836 -44.07 -2.97 19.56
C SER A 836 -45.53 -3.18 19.13
N LEU A 837 -45.97 -2.39 18.16
CA LEU A 837 -46.78 -2.88 17.04
C LEU A 837 -46.33 -2.23 15.72
N SER A 838 -46.38 -3.05 14.68
CA SER A 838 -45.58 -3.05 13.45
C SER A 838 -46.22 -2.35 12.25
N THR A 839 -45.33 -1.75 11.45
CA THR A 839 -45.27 -1.52 9.98
C THR A 839 -46.35 -2.01 9.01
N GLY A 840 -46.60 -1.15 8.01
CA GLY A 840 -46.87 -1.45 6.58
C GLY A 840 -47.69 -0.32 5.91
N SER A 841 -47.50 0.17 4.69
CA SER A 841 -46.51 0.06 3.61
C SER A 841 -46.86 1.15 2.56
N PHE A 842 -45.83 1.84 2.03
CA PHE A 842 -45.65 2.52 0.73
C PHE A 842 -46.81 3.07 -0.15
N GLY A 843 -46.60 4.30 -0.65
CA GLY A 843 -47.18 4.82 -1.91
C GLY A 843 -47.02 6.34 -2.11
N SER A 844 -46.01 6.76 -2.89
CA SER A 844 -45.66 8.13 -3.31
C SER A 844 -46.65 8.76 -4.31
N VAL A 845 -46.85 10.10 -4.31
CA VAL A 845 -46.91 11.03 -5.47
C VAL A 845 -46.81 12.50 -4.99
N GLU A 846 -46.24 13.33 -5.86
CA GLU A 846 -45.78 14.73 -5.80
C GLU A 846 -46.75 15.86 -5.39
N GLU A 847 -46.09 16.95 -4.97
CA GLU A 847 -46.40 18.39 -4.84
C GLU A 847 -47.77 18.97 -5.27
N GLY A 848 -48.30 19.85 -4.42
CA GLY A 848 -49.36 20.80 -4.78
C GLY A 848 -49.83 21.68 -3.62
N THR A 849 -49.47 22.97 -3.68
CA THR A 849 -49.88 24.12 -2.87
C THR A 849 -51.38 24.20 -2.47
N LEU A 850 -51.69 24.46 -1.19
CA LEU A 850 -52.77 25.40 -0.79
C LEU A 850 -52.79 25.76 0.72
N ARG A 851 -52.91 27.06 1.00
CA ARG A 851 -53.35 27.67 2.27
C ARG A 851 -54.65 27.05 2.81
N ARG A 852 -54.81 26.93 4.15
CA ARG A 852 -55.95 27.43 4.97
C ARG A 852 -55.85 27.08 6.49
N PRO A 853 -56.68 27.64 7.39
CA PRO A 853 -56.27 28.17 8.71
C PRO A 853 -56.87 27.44 9.95
N GLN A 854 -56.42 27.87 11.13
CA GLN A 854 -57.06 27.88 12.48
C GLN A 854 -58.28 26.98 12.77
N SER A 855 -58.20 26.18 13.85
CA SER A 855 -59.16 26.25 14.98
C SER A 855 -58.68 25.43 16.18
N TRP A 856 -58.33 26.09 17.28
CA TRP A 856 -58.14 25.46 18.59
C TRP A 856 -59.51 25.36 19.29
N HIS A 857 -59.96 24.13 19.57
CA HIS A 857 -61.13 23.90 20.41
C HIS A 857 -60.75 24.05 21.89
N LEU A 858 -61.31 25.08 22.54
CA LEU A 858 -61.40 25.20 24.00
C LEU A 858 -62.32 24.10 24.56
N SER A 859 -61.88 23.43 25.63
CA SER A 859 -62.79 22.77 26.58
C SER A 859 -62.96 23.63 27.85
N PRO A 860 -64.13 23.58 28.52
CA PRO A 860 -64.66 24.68 29.30
C PRO A 860 -64.68 24.36 30.80
N SER A 861 -63.76 24.97 31.55
CA SER A 861 -63.89 25.07 33.02
C SER A 861 -62.79 25.98 33.53
N TYR A 862 -62.98 27.30 33.38
CA TYR A 862 -62.43 28.42 34.18
C TYR A 862 -62.83 29.78 33.56
N SER A 863 -63.98 29.83 32.87
CA SER A 863 -64.53 31.06 32.29
C SER A 863 -65.49 31.74 33.27
N SER A 864 -64.99 32.27 34.39
CA SER A 864 -65.76 33.19 35.23
C SER A 864 -64.90 34.09 36.12
N LEU A 865 -63.82 34.66 35.60
CA LEU A 865 -63.30 35.93 36.13
C LEU A 865 -62.85 36.80 34.95
N GLY A 866 -63.58 37.89 34.73
CA GLY A 866 -63.45 38.74 33.56
C GLY A 866 -62.18 39.59 33.57
N SER A 867 -61.67 39.83 32.36
CA SER A 867 -60.94 41.05 31.97
C SER A 867 -59.59 41.35 32.64
N ARG A 868 -58.59 40.49 32.46
CA ARG A 868 -57.17 40.89 32.37
C ARG A 868 -56.47 40.01 31.33
N ARG A 869 -56.53 40.41 30.06
CA ARG A 869 -55.87 39.74 28.93
C ARG A 869 -54.81 40.69 28.35
N ARG A 870 -53.53 40.39 28.58
CA ARG A 870 -52.39 40.62 27.64
C ARG A 870 -51.02 40.17 28.21
N ILE A 871 -50.90 38.95 28.76
CA ILE A 871 -49.60 38.26 28.89
C ILE A 871 -49.82 36.81 28.45
N GLY A 872 -49.20 36.39 27.34
CA GLY A 872 -49.40 35.08 26.73
C GLY A 872 -48.60 33.98 27.40
N GLY A 873 -49.03 33.51 28.58
CA GLY A 873 -48.44 32.36 29.27
C GLY A 873 -49.49 31.38 29.80
N ALA A 874 -49.11 30.12 30.01
CA ALA A 874 -49.95 29.12 30.66
C ALA A 874 -49.16 28.31 31.70
N THR A 875 -49.85 27.86 32.75
CA THR A 875 -49.28 26.97 33.76
C THR A 875 -49.04 25.58 33.19
N LEU A 876 -47.95 24.95 33.60
CA LEU A 876 -47.52 23.61 33.20
C LEU A 876 -47.82 22.62 34.31
N ASP A 877 -48.85 21.82 34.09
CA ASP A 877 -49.21 20.64 34.87
C ASP A 877 -48.80 19.35 34.13
N ALA A 878 -48.79 18.21 34.84
CA ALA A 878 -48.42 16.89 34.33
C ALA A 878 -49.20 16.46 33.06
N VAL A 879 -50.39 17.03 32.84
CA VAL A 879 -51.20 16.83 31.64
C VAL A 879 -50.77 17.74 30.48
N SER A 880 -50.58 19.04 30.74
CA SER A 880 -50.19 20.03 29.70
C SER A 880 -48.74 19.90 29.23
N VAL A 881 -47.85 19.28 30.01
CA VAL A 881 -46.47 19.01 29.57
C VAL A 881 -46.42 18.03 28.39
N LYS A 882 -47.41 17.14 28.26
CA LYS A 882 -47.48 16.16 27.16
C LYS A 882 -47.81 16.82 25.81
N THR A 883 -48.44 18.00 25.83
CA THR A 883 -48.87 18.72 24.62
C THR A 883 -47.83 19.72 24.10
N LEU A 884 -46.69 19.89 24.77
CA LEU A 884 -45.59 20.74 24.29
C LEU A 884 -44.94 20.16 23.03
N GLU A 885 -44.84 20.93 21.96
CA GLU A 885 -44.11 20.55 20.74
C GLU A 885 -42.62 20.86 20.93
N ASP A 886 -41.75 19.84 20.91
CA ASP A 886 -40.29 19.98 21.05
C ASP A 886 -39.60 19.45 19.78
N GLY A 887 -38.85 20.30 19.09
CA GLY A 887 -38.16 19.96 17.85
C GLY A 887 -36.92 19.09 18.12
N HIS A 888 -36.80 17.97 17.42
CA HIS A 888 -35.63 17.09 17.56
C HIS A 888 -34.43 17.66 16.77
N PHE A 889 -33.30 17.90 17.45
CA PHE A 889 -32.08 18.41 16.82
C PHE A 889 -31.25 17.28 16.15
N PRO A 890 -30.51 17.57 15.05
CA PRO A 890 -29.66 16.59 14.34
C PRO A 890 -28.51 16.02 15.19
N ALA A 891 -28.15 16.65 16.31
CA ALA A 891 -27.13 16.18 17.25
C ALA A 891 -27.66 15.20 18.33
N PHE A 892 -28.82 14.58 18.10
CA PHE A 892 -29.45 13.61 19.02
C PHE A 892 -28.51 12.50 19.57
N PRO A 893 -27.59 11.87 18.81
CA PRO A 893 -26.71 10.84 19.39
C PRO A 893 -25.72 11.37 20.43
N LEU A 894 -25.18 12.59 20.25
CA LEU A 894 -24.32 13.27 21.22
C LEU A 894 -25.06 13.58 22.53
N SER A 895 -26.38 13.77 22.46
CA SER A 895 -27.23 14.06 23.63
C SER A 895 -27.41 12.87 24.59
N PHE A 896 -27.11 11.64 24.15
CA PHE A 896 -27.05 10.47 25.03
C PHE A 896 -25.75 10.41 25.84
N LEU A 897 -24.64 10.85 25.23
CA LEU A 897 -23.32 10.87 25.84
C LEU A 897 -23.23 12.01 26.86
N LEU A 898 -23.51 13.23 26.43
CA LEU A 898 -23.42 14.45 27.23
C LEU A 898 -24.76 14.74 27.92
N ARG A 899 -24.83 14.59 29.24
CA ARG A 899 -26.04 14.97 30.01
C ARG A 899 -25.67 15.51 31.39
N ASN A 900 -26.33 16.59 31.76
CA ASN A 900 -26.22 17.11 33.12
C ASN A 900 -26.90 16.15 34.11
N THR A 901 -26.16 15.73 35.13
CA THR A 901 -26.60 14.78 36.17
C THR A 901 -26.83 15.48 37.50
N ARG A 902 -27.50 14.77 38.42
CA ARG A 902 -27.61 15.16 39.83
C ARG A 902 -26.26 15.03 40.55
N PRO A 903 -25.96 15.87 41.56
CA PRO A 903 -24.74 15.78 42.37
C PRO A 903 -24.74 14.54 43.28
N VAL A 904 -23.55 14.04 43.64
CA VAL A 904 -23.34 12.77 44.38
C VAL A 904 -22.46 12.95 45.64
N GLY A 905 -21.97 14.15 45.94
CA GLY A 905 -21.38 14.50 47.25
C GLY A 905 -19.98 13.93 47.56
N GLN A 906 -19.33 13.22 46.63
CA GLN A 906 -17.95 12.72 46.79
C GLN A 906 -16.95 13.63 46.06
N GLN A 907 -16.43 14.65 46.74
CA GLN A 907 -15.60 15.70 46.10
C GLN A 907 -14.10 15.35 46.02
N ALA A 908 -13.57 14.56 46.96
CA ALA A 908 -12.14 14.27 47.07
C ALA A 908 -11.62 13.18 46.11
N SER A 909 -12.38 12.09 45.92
CA SER A 909 -12.03 10.99 45.00
C SER A 909 -12.14 11.39 43.53
N VAL A 910 -13.08 12.28 43.21
CA VAL A 910 -13.36 12.72 41.84
C VAL A 910 -12.27 13.66 41.31
N GLY A 911 -11.63 14.47 42.18
CA GLY A 911 -10.57 15.39 41.78
C GLY A 911 -9.29 14.70 41.28
N LEU A 912 -8.88 13.59 41.91
CA LEU A 912 -7.72 12.78 41.48
C LEU A 912 -8.05 11.97 40.22
N ALA A 913 -9.29 11.48 40.10
CA ALA A 913 -9.75 10.85 38.86
C ALA A 913 -9.68 11.81 37.67
N ILE A 914 -9.97 13.11 37.88
CA ILE A 914 -9.92 14.12 36.81
C ILE A 914 -8.50 14.41 36.35
N SER A 915 -7.52 14.55 37.25
CA SER A 915 -6.12 14.75 36.84
C SER A 915 -5.57 13.56 36.05
N LEU A 916 -5.97 12.34 36.41
CA LEU A 916 -5.63 11.13 35.66
C LEU A 916 -6.34 11.11 34.29
N LEU A 917 -7.61 11.50 34.22
CA LEU A 917 -8.36 11.57 32.95
C LEU A 917 -7.82 12.63 31.98
N ILE A 918 -7.32 13.77 32.47
CA ILE A 918 -6.65 14.79 31.64
C ILE A 918 -5.37 14.22 31.01
N LEU A 919 -4.55 13.52 31.79
CA LEU A 919 -3.33 12.91 31.28
C LEU A 919 -3.62 11.78 30.30
N VAL A 920 -4.66 10.97 30.56
CA VAL A 920 -5.11 9.91 29.64
C VAL A 920 -5.55 10.52 28.30
N ASP A 921 -6.22 11.66 28.30
CA ASP A 921 -6.56 12.37 27.07
C ASP A 921 -5.30 12.82 26.29
N LEU A 922 -4.28 13.33 26.99
CA LEU A 922 -3.01 13.74 26.39
C LEU A 922 -2.22 12.56 25.80
N SER A 923 -2.16 11.42 26.50
CA SER A 923 -1.43 10.25 25.99
C SER A 923 -2.14 9.62 24.79
N LEU A 924 -3.47 9.53 24.83
CA LEU A 924 -4.28 8.99 23.75
C LEU A 924 -4.18 9.84 22.48
N THR A 925 -4.17 11.16 22.62
CA THR A 925 -3.99 12.07 21.47
C THR A 925 -2.60 11.97 20.84
N LEU A 926 -1.55 11.81 21.66
CA LEU A 926 -0.19 11.58 21.18
C LEU A 926 -0.06 10.24 20.44
N LEU A 927 -0.65 9.16 20.97
CA LEU A 927 -0.63 7.85 20.31
C LEU A 927 -1.38 7.87 18.98
N MET A 928 -2.53 8.54 18.91
CA MET A 928 -3.28 8.70 17.66
C MET A 928 -2.46 9.48 16.61
N LEU A 929 -1.77 10.57 17.00
CA LEU A 929 -0.88 11.32 16.11
C LEU A 929 0.26 10.44 15.56
N LEU A 930 0.88 9.63 16.41
CA LEU A 930 1.95 8.71 16.00
C LEU A 930 1.44 7.63 15.03
N GLN A 931 0.24 7.11 15.29
CA GLN A 931 -0.39 6.13 14.39
C GLN A 931 -0.72 6.74 13.03
N PHE A 932 -1.26 7.96 12.97
CA PHE A 932 -1.52 8.62 11.69
C PHE A 932 -0.22 9.02 10.96
N HIS A 933 0.86 9.35 11.68
CA HIS A 933 2.17 9.53 11.07
C HIS A 933 2.69 8.26 10.39
N SER A 934 2.39 7.08 10.94
CA SER A 934 2.76 5.81 10.32
C SER A 934 2.01 5.54 9.00
N VAL A 935 0.91 6.23 8.73
CA VAL A 935 0.06 6.02 7.55
C VAL A 935 0.55 6.87 6.36
N GLY A 936 1.09 8.08 6.59
CA GLY A 936 1.75 8.88 5.55
C GLY A 936 1.75 10.39 5.83
N ILE A 937 2.73 11.12 5.31
CA ILE A 937 2.92 12.57 5.56
C ILE A 937 1.78 13.42 4.98
N GLU A 938 1.23 13.04 3.83
CA GLU A 938 0.08 13.75 3.24
C GLU A 938 -1.20 13.60 4.08
N ALA A 939 -1.43 12.42 4.65
CA ALA A 939 -2.49 12.20 5.62
C ALA A 939 -2.25 13.03 6.88
N VAL A 940 -1.02 13.10 7.38
CA VAL A 940 -0.65 13.98 8.51
C VAL A 940 -0.93 15.44 8.18
N LEU A 941 -0.66 15.93 6.98
CA LEU A 941 -0.86 17.34 6.62
C LEU A 941 -2.34 17.74 6.55
N LEU A 942 -3.18 16.87 5.96
CA LEU A 942 -4.64 17.02 5.97
C LEU A 942 -5.22 16.96 7.39
N ILE A 943 -4.70 16.05 8.21
CA ILE A 943 -5.09 15.90 9.61
C ILE A 943 -4.60 17.10 10.44
N VAL A 944 -3.40 17.62 10.20
CA VAL A 944 -2.85 18.81 10.89
C VAL A 944 -3.57 20.10 10.45
N LEU A 945 -4.29 20.13 9.33
CA LEU A 945 -5.13 21.29 9.00
C LEU A 945 -6.48 21.29 9.74
N PHE A 946 -7.07 20.10 9.97
CA PHE A 946 -8.41 19.96 10.55
C PHE A 946 -8.46 19.50 12.02
N LEU A 947 -7.45 18.79 12.52
CA LEU A 947 -7.43 18.09 13.81
C LEU A 947 -6.63 18.78 14.95
N PRO A 948 -5.52 19.53 14.77
CA PRO A 948 -4.63 19.88 15.88
C PRO A 948 -5.14 21.03 16.73
N LEU A 949 -6.04 21.85 16.23
CA LEU A 949 -6.81 22.74 17.11
C LEU A 949 -7.73 21.87 17.99
N SER A 950 -8.53 20.95 17.44
CA SER A 950 -9.41 20.11 18.26
C SER A 950 -8.75 19.05 19.15
N SER A 951 -7.51 18.62 18.89
CA SER A 951 -6.86 17.53 19.65
C SER A 951 -6.00 18.01 20.82
N VAL A 952 -5.38 19.19 20.73
CA VAL A 952 -4.56 19.78 21.81
C VAL A 952 -5.41 20.66 22.74
N LEU A 953 -6.44 21.33 22.20
CA LEU A 953 -7.32 22.20 22.97
C LEU A 953 -8.10 21.51 24.11
N PRO A 954 -8.51 20.23 24.04
CA PRO A 954 -9.15 19.55 25.17
C PRO A 954 -8.23 19.48 26.39
N CYS A 955 -6.96 19.12 26.19
CA CYS A 955 -5.97 19.09 27.28
C CYS A 955 -5.72 20.50 27.84
N ALA A 956 -5.58 21.51 26.96
CA ALA A 956 -5.43 22.91 27.39
C ALA A 956 -6.66 23.43 28.16
N ALA A 957 -7.87 23.08 27.72
CA ALA A 957 -9.11 23.42 28.40
C ALA A 957 -9.24 22.71 29.76
N GLY A 958 -8.85 21.43 29.84
CA GLY A 958 -8.81 20.66 31.07
C GLY A 958 -7.79 21.17 32.08
N LEU A 959 -6.59 21.55 31.63
CA LEU A 959 -5.56 22.19 32.48
C LEU A 959 -6.02 23.58 32.95
N ASN A 960 -6.62 24.39 32.07
CA ASN A 960 -7.19 25.68 32.46
C ASN A 960 -8.30 25.50 33.52
N ALA A 961 -9.17 24.50 33.36
CA ALA A 961 -10.20 24.17 34.35
C ALA A 961 -9.62 23.71 35.69
N LEU A 962 -8.47 23.01 35.67
CA LEU A 962 -7.80 22.52 36.88
C LEU A 962 -7.18 23.66 37.71
N PHE A 963 -6.70 24.72 37.05
CA PHE A 963 -5.98 25.84 37.68
C PHE A 963 -6.77 27.15 37.78
N SER A 964 -7.94 27.27 37.16
CA SER A 964 -8.79 28.46 37.30
C SER A 964 -9.31 28.63 38.74
N HIS A 965 -8.96 29.74 39.39
CA HIS A 965 -9.39 30.11 40.76
C HIS A 965 -10.90 30.35 40.88
N GLY A 966 -11.45 30.17 42.09
CA GLY A 966 -12.42 31.13 42.63
C GLY A 966 -13.56 30.57 43.48
N SER A 967 -13.47 30.78 44.80
CA SER A 967 -14.54 30.61 45.80
C SER A 967 -15.79 31.47 45.60
N LYS A 968 -15.89 32.26 44.51
CA LYS A 968 -17.01 33.19 44.24
C LYS A 968 -17.73 33.04 42.89
N ARG A 969 -17.36 32.08 42.02
CA ARG A 969 -18.07 31.85 40.73
C ARG A 969 -18.13 30.35 40.35
N SER A 970 -18.77 29.54 41.18
CA SER A 970 -18.93 28.08 40.96
C SER A 970 -19.53 27.71 39.59
N ALA A 971 -20.47 28.52 39.09
CA ALA A 971 -21.13 28.30 37.79
C ALA A 971 -20.23 28.55 36.57
N GLY A 972 -19.19 29.39 36.69
CA GLY A 972 -18.25 29.66 35.59
C GLY A 972 -17.24 28.52 35.39
N LEU A 973 -16.72 27.98 36.49
CA LEU A 973 -15.74 26.88 36.49
C LEU A 973 -16.33 25.57 35.94
N ALA A 974 -17.58 25.28 36.32
CA ALA A 974 -18.35 24.14 35.84
C ALA A 974 -18.47 24.09 34.30
N ARG A 975 -18.57 25.25 33.64
CA ARG A 975 -18.68 25.37 32.19
C ARG A 975 -17.38 25.03 31.46
N VAL A 976 -16.22 25.31 32.06
CA VAL A 976 -14.92 24.99 31.44
C VAL A 976 -14.69 23.46 31.43
N TYR A 977 -15.09 22.76 32.50
CA TYR A 977 -15.07 21.29 32.53
C TYR A 977 -16.06 20.66 31.53
N ALA A 978 -17.27 21.23 31.41
CA ALA A 978 -18.23 20.82 30.40
C ALA A 978 -17.67 21.04 28.98
N LEU A 979 -16.99 22.16 28.74
CA LEU A 979 -16.34 22.46 27.46
C LEU A 979 -15.23 21.45 27.11
N TRP A 980 -14.37 21.09 28.09
CA TRP A 980 -13.38 20.03 27.93
C TRP A 980 -14.04 18.72 27.52
N ASN A 981 -15.13 18.32 28.19
CA ASN A 981 -15.84 17.09 27.90
C ASN A 981 -16.40 17.05 26.47
N VAL A 982 -17.02 18.14 26.01
CA VAL A 982 -17.52 18.23 24.62
C VAL A 982 -16.37 18.14 23.62
N SER A 983 -15.28 18.89 23.84
CA SER A 983 -14.13 18.90 22.92
C SER A 983 -13.44 17.54 22.80
N SER A 984 -13.34 16.81 23.91
CA SER A 984 -12.75 15.47 24.00
C SER A 984 -13.54 14.43 23.19
N ILE A 985 -14.88 14.48 23.19
CA ILE A 985 -15.73 13.58 22.40
C ILE A 985 -15.69 13.93 20.91
N VAL A 986 -15.73 15.23 20.57
CA VAL A 986 -15.64 15.69 19.18
C VAL A 986 -14.33 15.22 18.53
N ASN A 987 -13.20 15.28 19.26
CA ASN A 987 -11.90 14.80 18.76
C ASN A 987 -11.91 13.33 18.33
N VAL A 988 -12.57 12.45 19.09
CA VAL A 988 -12.68 11.01 18.76
C VAL A 988 -13.56 10.78 17.54
N LEU A 989 -14.65 11.54 17.41
CA LEU A 989 -15.53 11.46 16.24
C LEU A 989 -14.83 11.91 14.96
N VAL A 990 -14.03 12.98 15.02
CA VAL A 990 -13.23 13.45 13.87
C VAL A 990 -12.14 12.43 13.52
N ALA A 991 -11.50 11.79 14.50
CA ALA A 991 -10.54 10.72 14.23
C ALA A 991 -11.18 9.49 13.53
N LEU A 992 -12.42 9.14 13.92
CA LEU A 992 -13.20 8.08 13.27
C LEU A 992 -13.56 8.41 11.81
N THR A 993 -14.01 9.64 11.53
CA THR A 993 -14.38 10.05 10.17
C THR A 993 -13.17 10.11 9.24
N ILE A 994 -12.03 10.58 9.74
CA ILE A 994 -10.76 10.60 8.98
C ILE A 994 -10.25 9.19 8.72
N GLY A 995 -10.29 8.30 9.72
CA GLY A 995 -9.93 6.90 9.54
C GLY A 995 -10.78 6.22 8.46
N PHE A 996 -12.08 6.53 8.43
CA PHE A 996 -13.01 6.03 7.42
C PHE A 996 -12.67 6.56 6.01
N LEU A 997 -12.44 7.87 5.87
CA LEU A 997 -12.09 8.47 4.57
C LEU A 997 -10.76 7.93 4.02
N HIS A 998 -9.77 7.67 4.88
CA HIS A 998 -8.50 7.11 4.46
C HIS A 998 -8.62 5.64 4.02
N TYR A 999 -9.45 4.85 4.71
CA TYR A 999 -9.76 3.47 4.29
C TYR A 999 -10.41 3.45 2.91
N ASP A 1000 -11.43 4.29 2.68
CA ASP A 1000 -12.17 4.31 1.42
C ASP A 1000 -11.31 4.80 0.24
N MET A 1001 -10.50 5.85 0.46
CA MET A 1001 -9.53 6.34 -0.54
C MET A 1001 -8.39 5.35 -0.81
N GLY A 1002 -7.90 4.64 0.22
CA GLY A 1002 -6.83 3.63 0.09
C GLY A 1002 -7.26 2.43 -0.76
N VAL A 1003 -8.49 1.96 -0.55
CA VAL A 1003 -9.13 0.89 -1.34
C VAL A 1003 -9.32 1.31 -2.80
N ALA A 1004 -9.73 2.56 -3.05
CA ALA A 1004 -9.93 3.08 -4.41
C ALA A 1004 -8.62 3.22 -5.21
N LEU A 1005 -7.51 3.61 -4.56
CA LEU A 1005 -6.22 3.87 -5.24
C LEU A 1005 -5.41 2.60 -5.52
N HIS A 1006 -5.44 1.61 -4.62
CA HIS A 1006 -4.62 0.39 -4.71
C HIS A 1006 -5.27 -0.77 -5.48
N ALA A 1007 -6.54 -0.64 -5.89
CA ALA A 1007 -7.25 -1.63 -6.72
C ALA A 1007 -6.57 -1.90 -8.08
N ASN A 1008 -5.68 -1.01 -8.53
CA ASN A 1008 -5.06 -1.09 -9.86
C ASN A 1008 -3.68 -1.80 -9.90
N HIS A 1009 -3.03 -2.06 -8.76
CA HIS A 1009 -1.63 -2.55 -8.78
C HIS A 1009 -1.25 -3.70 -7.82
N ILE A 1010 -2.11 -4.17 -6.90
CA ILE A 1010 -1.73 -5.20 -5.90
C ILE A 1010 -2.79 -6.31 -5.74
N HIS A 1011 -2.33 -7.56 -5.55
CA HIS A 1011 -3.19 -8.72 -5.32
C HIS A 1011 -4.04 -8.59 -4.03
N PRO A 1012 -5.36 -8.86 -4.09
CA PRO A 1012 -6.34 -8.54 -3.02
C PRO A 1012 -6.25 -9.40 -1.74
N ARG A 1013 -5.40 -10.44 -1.69
CA ARG A 1013 -5.30 -11.34 -0.51
C ARG A 1013 -4.48 -10.76 0.65
N PHE A 1014 -3.50 -9.90 0.38
CA PHE A 1014 -2.63 -9.31 1.42
C PHE A 1014 -3.20 -8.03 2.05
N ILE A 1015 -4.08 -7.34 1.33
CA ILE A 1015 -4.76 -6.11 1.80
C ILE A 1015 -5.78 -6.44 2.92
N LYS A 1016 -6.35 -7.64 2.88
CA LYS A 1016 -7.56 -8.03 3.63
C LYS A 1016 -7.38 -8.34 5.12
N SER A 1017 -6.16 -8.30 5.69
CA SER A 1017 -5.94 -8.78 7.07
C SER A 1017 -5.64 -7.69 8.09
N GLU A 1018 -5.09 -6.54 7.69
CA GLU A 1018 -4.65 -5.50 8.64
C GLU A 1018 -5.30 -4.14 8.39
N GLU A 1019 -5.56 -3.78 7.14
CA GLU A 1019 -6.33 -2.59 6.83
C GLU A 1019 -7.77 -2.69 7.34
N ASP A 1020 -8.28 -3.89 7.68
CA ASP A 1020 -9.62 -4.07 8.27
C ASP A 1020 -9.68 -3.75 9.78
N THR A 1021 -8.58 -3.37 10.44
CA THR A 1021 -8.54 -3.14 11.90
C THR A 1021 -8.43 -1.67 12.34
N TRP A 1022 -8.43 -0.71 11.40
CA TRP A 1022 -8.28 0.73 11.70
C TRP A 1022 -9.33 1.26 12.69
N TRP A 1023 -10.53 0.69 12.71
CA TRP A 1023 -11.66 1.12 13.53
C TRP A 1023 -11.58 0.62 14.99
N VAL A 1024 -10.76 -0.39 15.28
CA VAL A 1024 -10.70 -1.04 16.61
C VAL A 1024 -10.20 -0.07 17.68
N LEU A 1025 -9.10 0.64 17.41
CA LEU A 1025 -8.56 1.59 18.37
C LEU A 1025 -9.51 2.80 18.58
N PRO A 1026 -10.01 3.50 17.55
CA PRO A 1026 -11.00 4.56 17.74
C PRO A 1026 -12.29 4.12 18.46
N ALA A 1027 -12.77 2.90 18.20
CA ALA A 1027 -13.95 2.35 18.90
C ALA A 1027 -13.67 2.08 20.40
N LEU A 1028 -12.49 1.54 20.72
CA LEU A 1028 -12.06 1.35 22.11
C LEU A 1028 -11.91 2.70 22.82
N LEU A 1029 -11.39 3.72 22.13
CA LEU A 1029 -11.26 5.08 22.66
C LEU A 1029 -12.62 5.71 22.95
N LEU A 1030 -13.62 5.51 22.07
CA LEU A 1030 -14.98 5.98 22.31
C LEU A 1030 -15.56 5.42 23.61
N LEU A 1031 -15.32 4.14 23.92
CA LEU A 1031 -15.77 3.51 25.17
C LEU A 1031 -15.13 4.15 26.41
N VAL A 1032 -13.81 4.38 26.39
CA VAL A 1032 -13.09 5.06 27.47
C VAL A 1032 -13.64 6.47 27.68
N LYS A 1033 -13.95 7.16 26.58
CA LYS A 1033 -14.46 8.54 26.58
C LYS A 1033 -15.89 8.64 27.08
N CYS A 1034 -16.73 7.63 26.85
CA CYS A 1034 -18.05 7.53 27.47
C CYS A 1034 -17.97 7.49 29.01
N VAL A 1035 -16.99 6.77 29.56
CA VAL A 1035 -16.76 6.71 31.01
C VAL A 1035 -16.25 8.06 31.52
N GLN A 1036 -15.28 8.67 30.82
CA GLN A 1036 -14.77 10.01 31.13
C GLN A 1036 -15.90 11.05 31.14
N ALA A 1037 -16.83 11.00 30.18
CA ALA A 1037 -17.91 11.97 30.10
C ALA A 1037 -18.82 11.91 31.33
N ARG A 1038 -19.15 10.70 31.79
CA ARG A 1038 -19.97 10.48 32.98
C ARG A 1038 -19.31 10.96 34.26
N THR A 1039 -18.00 10.74 34.42
CA THR A 1039 -17.28 11.19 35.62
C THR A 1039 -17.16 12.71 35.67
N ILE A 1040 -16.98 13.37 34.53
CA ILE A 1040 -16.96 14.83 34.45
C ILE A 1040 -18.35 15.41 34.74
N ASP A 1041 -19.42 14.84 34.18
CA ASP A 1041 -20.80 15.30 34.42
C ASP A 1041 -21.15 15.33 35.93
N LEU A 1042 -20.71 14.30 36.65
CA LEU A 1042 -20.84 14.18 38.11
C LEU A 1042 -20.01 15.23 38.86
N HIS A 1043 -18.80 15.52 38.38
CA HIS A 1043 -17.95 16.54 38.98
C HIS A 1043 -18.52 17.94 38.81
N VAL A 1044 -18.96 18.28 37.59
CA VAL A 1044 -19.59 19.56 37.27
C VAL A 1044 -20.81 19.79 38.15
N ALA A 1045 -21.63 18.75 38.36
CA ALA A 1045 -22.79 18.83 39.25
C ALA A 1045 -22.41 19.14 40.72
N ASN A 1046 -21.33 18.54 41.22
CA ASN A 1046 -20.82 18.79 42.58
C ASN A 1046 -20.18 20.19 42.73
N LEU A 1047 -19.65 20.77 41.66
CA LEU A 1047 -19.04 22.11 41.69
C LEU A 1047 -20.10 23.22 41.76
N GLU A 1048 -21.21 23.07 41.03
CA GLU A 1048 -22.27 24.08 40.97
C GLU A 1048 -23.10 24.16 42.26
N ILE A 1049 -23.33 23.03 42.94
CA ILE A 1049 -24.17 22.96 44.13
C ILE A 1049 -23.39 22.29 45.28
N GLN A 1050 -22.99 23.09 46.27
CA GLN A 1050 -22.03 22.70 47.30
C GLN A 1050 -22.68 22.11 48.57
N ASP A 1051 -23.95 22.39 48.82
CA ASP A 1051 -24.65 21.94 50.03
C ASP A 1051 -25.17 20.51 49.87
N ARG A 1052 -24.66 19.60 50.72
CA ARG A 1052 -24.91 18.14 50.66
C ARG A 1052 -26.23 17.73 51.29
N SER A 1053 -26.83 18.58 52.14
CA SER A 1053 -28.09 18.32 52.83
C SER A 1053 -29.29 18.34 51.87
N LEU A 1054 -29.18 19.11 50.78
CA LEU A 1054 -30.22 19.35 49.77
C LEU A 1054 -30.59 18.14 48.89
N TYR A 1055 -29.94 16.98 49.07
CA TYR A 1055 -30.08 15.82 48.17
C TYR A 1055 -30.72 14.60 48.82
N ALA A 1056 -31.25 14.75 50.04
CA ALA A 1056 -32.08 13.71 50.64
C ALA A 1056 -33.37 13.54 49.81
N SER A 1057 -33.75 12.30 49.52
CA SER A 1057 -35.05 11.98 48.91
C SER A 1057 -36.23 12.12 49.89
N ASP A 1058 -35.93 12.46 51.14
CA ASP A 1058 -36.88 12.61 52.23
C ASP A 1058 -37.24 14.10 52.38
N PRO A 1059 -38.51 14.50 52.13
CA PRO A 1059 -38.95 15.89 52.22
C PRO A 1059 -38.68 16.54 53.57
N PHE A 1060 -38.67 15.76 54.66
CA PHE A 1060 -38.44 16.28 56.01
C PHE A 1060 -36.96 16.61 56.26
N LYS A 1061 -36.03 15.79 55.74
CA LYS A 1061 -34.59 16.02 55.87
C LYS A 1061 -34.06 17.16 55.01
N PHE A 1062 -34.77 17.51 53.93
CA PHE A 1062 -34.40 18.62 53.05
C PHE A 1062 -34.50 19.98 53.76
N TRP A 1063 -35.47 20.14 54.65
CA TRP A 1063 -35.72 21.40 55.37
C TRP A 1063 -35.06 21.45 56.76
N GLU A 1064 -34.50 20.35 57.26
CA GLU A 1064 -33.77 20.31 58.53
C GLU A 1064 -32.49 21.18 58.47
N PRO A 1065 -32.23 22.03 59.48
CA PRO A 1065 -31.11 22.98 59.51
C PRO A 1065 -29.72 22.32 59.45
#